data_AF-A0A7W0V942-F1
#
_entry.id   AF-A0A7W0V942-F1
#
_cell.length_a   1.000
_cell.length_b   1.000
_cell.length_c   1.000
_cell.angle_alpha   90.00
_cell.angle_beta   90.00
_cell.angle_gamma   90.00
#
_symmetry.space_group_name_H-M   'P 1'
#
loop_
_entity.id
_entity.type
_entity.pdbx_description
1 polymer ?
#
loop_
_entity_poly.entity_id
_entity_poly.type
_entity_poly.pdbx_seq_one_letter_code
_entity_poly.pdbx_strand_id
1 'polypeptide(L)'
;FCSDQEGATWLPNGNPFDELLHIKRDSVRHYGFPPRHPKYLPDVIDEPSTFDYGPQHQSTCGFCFNEPVTKDGPTFGPKVWAGDVFMTGESRGKLYRTKLVKTDAGYVAKNHLFASLNMLTIDCCLSPDGSLVVACHSGGPDWGSGPTGKGKLYKISYTDNEHPQPVLVYPVGPREVRVEFDRVVDPQLLRDVLNQTKLTAGKFVRAGDRFEVLWPGYAMVQAEKAAPRFNVPVRSAQLTPDRRTLVLATDPLQGAVHYALTLPGMGRPAKEAKGELRQHAQIDLDFDLSGCEVTWKDDKTTWTGWLPSLDLAIARRLTEGSATHDALWKVSNDAGGLTLKTQLNLNAMLRPGVQPGSKIDFELPAENVTLRFTASGSTKVAAPGIGGLSIEGNGSRSTGIINTSPKPGQPTAIGFQIDSPWLDGPKLSITYFTEEDNRSRAFSLHRALLPWADTKADVGKPVALTRPPELDGGSWARGRKVYFGEQAACFKCHTVHAQGGDIGPDLTNLIHRDYGSVMRDITQPSFAINPDFLPQLVTMNDDRVLTGVVRTVGGKLHIGGADGKTTVADKADVASMKPSPLSIMPDDLLKKLAPEQTRDLLTFLLTPAPSMPADYAGTERRPRPRALAEVNAALAGAPNPPEKTRPIRVVLVAGAKDHGKGEHDYPAWLKAWSELLAAADNIEVVTAMEWPAKEEFQKAEAMVFYQRGSWDAKRAADIDAFLERGGGVTYLHWAVDGRGDVPGFAKRIGLAVDSAKIKFRHGPLDLAFNTEAKHPIARNFDKLKLVDESYWQLTGELPKDRALGWATEEKEPRPLFWSLEQGKGRVFVSVPGHYSWTFDDPLFRVLLLRGIAWTAKEPVDRFNELVLPGADVAK
;
A
#
# COMPACT_ATOMS: atom_id res chain seq x y z
N PHE A 1 -15.31 38.79 -12.42
CA PHE A 1 -15.38 38.69 -13.90
C PHE A 1 -16.35 37.57 -14.19
N CYS A 2 -17.35 37.76 -15.06
CA CYS A 2 -18.22 36.65 -15.47
C CYS A 2 -17.63 35.98 -16.70
N SER A 3 -17.33 34.70 -16.63
CA SER A 3 -17.00 33.88 -17.79
C SER A 3 -18.23 33.10 -18.23
N ASP A 4 -18.60 33.19 -19.49
CA ASP A 4 -19.64 32.33 -20.04
C ASP A 4 -18.98 31.07 -20.65
N GLN A 5 -19.13 29.93 -19.98
CA GLN A 5 -18.55 28.65 -20.40
C GLN A 5 -19.49 27.77 -21.22
N GLU A 6 -20.66 28.24 -21.65
CA GLU A 6 -21.64 27.36 -22.28
C GLU A 6 -21.20 26.80 -23.64
N GLY A 7 -20.31 27.51 -24.35
CA GLY A 7 -19.87 27.15 -25.70
C GLY A 7 -18.96 25.92 -25.82
N ALA A 8 -18.22 25.53 -24.77
CA ALA A 8 -17.21 24.46 -24.82
C ALA A 8 -17.48 23.31 -23.85
N THR A 9 -18.72 23.18 -23.36
CA THR A 9 -19.16 22.14 -22.40
C THR A 9 -18.89 20.70 -22.85
N TRP A 10 -18.58 20.45 -24.13
CA TRP A 10 -18.45 19.12 -24.72
C TRP A 10 -17.03 18.53 -24.67
N LEU A 11 -15.99 19.34 -24.46
CA LEU A 11 -14.57 18.96 -24.52
C LEU A 11 -13.77 19.55 -23.35
N PRO A 12 -12.70 18.90 -22.87
CA PRO A 12 -11.91 19.39 -21.73
C PRO A 12 -11.19 20.73 -21.97
N ASN A 13 -10.91 21.13 -23.22
CA ASN A 13 -9.95 22.20 -23.57
C ASN A 13 -10.53 23.63 -23.72
N GLY A 14 -11.51 24.06 -22.93
CA GLY A 14 -12.15 25.38 -23.10
C GLY A 14 -12.41 26.14 -21.80
N ASN A 15 -11.37 26.61 -21.12
CA ASN A 15 -11.45 27.26 -19.80
C ASN A 15 -11.44 28.79 -19.90
N PRO A 16 -12.19 29.55 -19.09
CA PRO A 16 -12.16 31.02 -19.06
C PRO A 16 -10.83 31.66 -18.71
N PHE A 17 -9.87 30.91 -18.15
CA PHE A 17 -8.49 31.40 -18.07
C PHE A 17 -7.88 31.70 -19.44
N ASP A 18 -8.38 31.03 -20.48
CA ASP A 18 -7.87 31.18 -21.84
C ASP A 18 -8.38 32.50 -22.46
N GLU A 19 -9.54 33.03 -22.03
CA GLU A 19 -10.13 34.27 -22.53
C GLU A 19 -9.37 35.55 -22.12
N LEU A 20 -8.68 35.57 -20.98
CA LEU A 20 -7.94 36.77 -20.53
C LEU A 20 -6.46 36.78 -20.90
N LEU A 21 -5.88 35.64 -21.26
CA LEU A 21 -4.44 35.51 -21.50
C LEU A 21 -4.06 35.40 -22.98
N HIS A 22 -5.03 35.12 -23.87
CA HIS A 22 -4.76 34.89 -25.29
C HIS A 22 -5.54 35.81 -26.25
N ILE A 23 -6.50 36.63 -25.78
CA ILE A 23 -7.11 37.67 -26.61
C ILE A 23 -6.10 38.80 -26.85
N LYS A 24 -5.23 38.59 -27.84
CA LYS A 24 -4.52 39.67 -28.53
C LYS A 24 -5.40 40.07 -29.70
N ARG A 25 -5.71 41.37 -29.81
CA ARG A 25 -6.54 41.95 -30.90
C ARG A 25 -6.10 41.49 -32.30
N ASP A 26 -4.82 41.12 -32.46
CA ASP A 26 -4.20 40.76 -33.74
C ASP A 26 -3.68 39.30 -33.80
N SER A 27 -4.24 38.36 -33.04
CA SER A 27 -3.77 36.96 -33.06
C SER A 27 -4.71 35.97 -33.74
N VAL A 28 -4.16 35.07 -34.57
CA VAL A 28 -4.86 33.95 -35.25
C VAL A 28 -5.06 32.75 -34.30
N ARG A 29 -5.28 33.03 -33.01
CA ARG A 29 -5.39 32.02 -31.93
C ARG A 29 -6.84 31.58 -31.75
N HIS A 30 -7.03 30.31 -31.44
CA HIS A 30 -8.34 29.71 -31.26
C HIS A 30 -8.31 28.66 -30.16
N TYR A 31 -9.39 28.54 -29.39
CA TYR A 31 -9.44 27.74 -28.16
C TYR A 31 -9.94 26.31 -28.39
N GLY A 32 -9.68 25.73 -29.57
CA GLY A 32 -9.98 24.32 -29.81
C GLY A 32 -11.45 23.96 -30.05
N PHE A 33 -12.39 24.91 -30.06
CA PHE A 33 -13.81 24.63 -30.35
C PHE A 33 -14.50 25.63 -31.30
N PRO A 34 -15.07 25.16 -32.43
CA PRO A 34 -14.92 23.81 -32.96
C PRO A 34 -13.45 23.55 -33.35
N PRO A 35 -12.90 22.32 -33.17
CA PRO A 35 -11.50 22.04 -33.49
C PRO A 35 -11.10 22.55 -34.87
N ARG A 36 -9.84 22.99 -35.03
CA ARG A 36 -9.31 23.48 -36.31
C ARG A 36 -9.73 22.57 -37.45
N HIS A 37 -10.39 23.16 -38.44
CA HIS A 37 -10.77 22.45 -39.66
C HIS A 37 -9.81 22.84 -40.80
N PRO A 38 -9.10 21.88 -41.43
CA PRO A 38 -8.06 22.19 -42.42
C PRO A 38 -8.58 22.92 -43.67
N LYS A 39 -9.85 22.71 -44.03
CA LYS A 39 -10.52 23.43 -45.14
C LYS A 39 -11.13 24.79 -44.76
N TYR A 40 -11.83 24.90 -43.64
CA TYR A 40 -12.64 26.06 -43.30
C TYR A 40 -11.92 27.05 -42.38
N LEU A 41 -10.94 26.57 -41.61
CA LEU A 41 -10.14 27.33 -40.65
C LEU A 41 -8.64 26.93 -40.78
N PRO A 42 -8.04 27.00 -41.98
CA PRO A 42 -6.68 26.49 -42.22
C PRO A 42 -5.59 27.18 -41.39
N ASP A 43 -5.74 28.48 -41.14
CA ASP A 43 -4.72 29.32 -40.48
C ASP A 43 -4.88 29.38 -38.96
N VAL A 44 -5.90 28.73 -38.44
CA VAL A 44 -6.25 28.74 -37.03
C VAL A 44 -5.47 27.66 -36.29
N ILE A 45 -4.85 28.01 -35.15
CA ILE A 45 -4.16 27.04 -34.28
C ILE A 45 -4.95 26.88 -32.98
N ASP A 46 -5.27 25.63 -32.65
CA ASP A 46 -5.90 25.26 -31.39
C ASP A 46 -4.88 25.38 -30.25
N GLU A 47 -5.15 26.28 -29.31
CA GLU A 47 -4.33 26.44 -28.11
C GLU A 47 -4.76 25.44 -27.03
N PRO A 48 -3.82 24.80 -26.33
CA PRO A 48 -4.13 24.01 -25.15
C PRO A 48 -4.62 24.92 -24.02
N SER A 49 -5.48 24.37 -23.16
CA SER A 49 -5.96 25.04 -21.96
C SER A 49 -4.83 25.25 -20.95
N THR A 50 -4.90 26.34 -20.19
CA THR A 50 -4.00 26.58 -19.06
C THR A 50 -4.23 25.56 -17.93
N PHE A 51 -5.50 25.18 -17.71
CA PHE A 51 -5.92 24.13 -16.78
C PHE A 51 -7.27 23.57 -17.22
N ASP A 52 -7.55 22.29 -16.97
CA ASP A 52 -8.87 21.69 -17.22
C ASP A 52 -9.63 21.55 -15.89
N TYR A 53 -10.64 22.40 -15.66
CA TYR A 53 -11.53 22.22 -14.51
C TYR A 53 -12.38 20.97 -14.73
N GLY A 54 -12.38 20.07 -13.75
CA GLY A 54 -13.02 18.75 -13.87
C GLY A 54 -13.72 18.30 -12.59
N PRO A 55 -14.55 17.23 -12.68
CA PRO A 55 -14.77 16.37 -13.86
C PRO A 55 -15.59 17.04 -15.00
N GLN A 56 -15.68 16.43 -16.19
CA GLN A 56 -16.23 17.02 -17.42
C GLN A 56 -17.65 17.58 -17.21
N HIS A 57 -18.00 18.66 -17.91
CA HIS A 57 -19.18 19.51 -17.65
C HIS A 57 -19.19 20.15 -16.25
N GLN A 58 -18.02 20.57 -15.77
CA GLN A 58 -17.90 21.52 -14.67
C GLN A 58 -17.83 22.94 -15.25
N SER A 59 -18.98 23.60 -15.48
CA SER A 59 -18.97 25.00 -15.89
C SER A 59 -18.38 25.87 -14.78
N THR A 60 -17.71 26.94 -15.21
CA THR A 60 -17.08 27.95 -14.36
C THR A 60 -17.49 29.34 -14.84
N CYS A 61 -18.06 30.13 -13.93
CA CYS A 61 -18.77 31.35 -14.28
C CYS A 61 -18.17 32.62 -13.70
N GLY A 62 -17.39 32.52 -12.65
CA GLY A 62 -16.88 33.68 -11.93
C GLY A 62 -15.53 33.42 -11.30
N PHE A 63 -14.67 34.43 -11.32
CA PHE A 63 -13.39 34.37 -10.65
C PHE A 63 -12.98 35.71 -10.05
N CYS A 64 -12.14 35.62 -9.02
CA CYS A 64 -11.44 36.76 -8.44
C CYS A 64 -9.99 36.39 -8.07
N PHE A 65 -9.08 37.34 -8.19
CA PHE A 65 -7.74 37.22 -7.59
C PHE A 65 -7.83 37.49 -6.10
N ASN A 66 -7.07 36.74 -5.31
CA ASN A 66 -6.97 36.90 -3.86
C ASN A 66 -6.10 38.11 -3.50
N GLU A 67 -6.57 39.29 -3.88
CA GLU A 67 -5.95 40.59 -3.64
C GLU A 67 -6.79 41.37 -2.63
N PRO A 68 -6.17 42.15 -1.73
CA PRO A 68 -6.91 42.87 -0.72
C PRO A 68 -7.75 43.99 -1.35
N VAL A 69 -8.97 44.17 -0.86
CA VAL A 69 -9.90 45.21 -1.35
C VAL A 69 -9.35 46.63 -1.15
N THR A 70 -8.49 46.79 -0.14
CA THR A 70 -7.79 48.05 0.17
C THR A 70 -6.27 47.80 0.21
N LYS A 71 -5.47 48.83 -0.02
CA LYS A 71 -4.00 48.73 -0.16
C LYS A 71 -3.31 47.95 0.97
N ASP A 72 -3.84 48.01 2.18
CA ASP A 72 -3.29 47.37 3.38
C ASP A 72 -4.29 46.38 4.02
N GLY A 73 -5.32 45.99 3.27
CA GLY A 73 -6.36 45.07 3.73
C GLY A 73 -5.91 43.60 3.78
N PRO A 74 -6.70 42.74 4.43
CA PRO A 74 -6.45 41.30 4.45
C PRO A 74 -6.84 40.62 3.12
N THR A 75 -6.21 39.47 2.86
CA THR A 75 -6.61 38.49 1.83
C THR A 75 -7.36 37.32 2.47
N PHE A 76 -8.02 36.48 1.68
CA PHE A 76 -8.68 35.28 2.16
C PHE A 76 -7.70 34.11 2.33
N GLY A 77 -7.84 33.37 3.43
CA GLY A 77 -7.07 32.16 3.71
C GLY A 77 -5.61 32.42 4.17
N PRO A 78 -4.77 31.38 4.19
CA PRO A 78 -3.34 31.50 4.50
C PRO A 78 -2.62 32.50 3.60
N LYS A 79 -1.60 33.19 4.14
CA LYS A 79 -0.82 34.22 3.41
C LYS A 79 -0.25 33.73 2.07
N VAL A 80 0.09 32.44 1.97
CA VAL A 80 0.62 31.83 0.73
C VAL A 80 -0.41 31.71 -0.40
N TRP A 81 -1.69 32.00 -0.13
CA TRP A 81 -2.76 32.06 -1.14
C TRP A 81 -2.89 33.45 -1.76
N ALA A 82 -2.18 34.46 -1.25
CA ALA A 82 -2.28 35.82 -1.76
C ALA A 82 -1.89 35.87 -3.26
N GLY A 83 -2.75 36.48 -4.08
CA GLY A 83 -2.59 36.51 -5.53
C GLY A 83 -3.01 35.25 -6.30
N ASP A 84 -3.38 34.16 -5.60
CA ASP A 84 -4.01 33.00 -6.24
C ASP A 84 -5.42 33.36 -6.76
N VAL A 85 -5.96 32.56 -7.68
CA VAL A 85 -7.29 32.79 -8.24
C VAL A 85 -8.32 31.90 -7.56
N PHE A 86 -9.43 32.49 -7.12
CA PHE A 86 -10.62 31.75 -6.72
C PHE A 86 -11.58 31.64 -7.89
N MET A 87 -11.99 30.42 -8.21
CA MET A 87 -12.86 30.10 -9.34
C MET A 87 -14.14 29.41 -8.85
N THR A 88 -15.29 29.87 -9.34
CA THR A 88 -16.60 29.28 -9.08
C THR A 88 -16.89 28.17 -10.09
N GLY A 89 -17.00 26.94 -9.60
CA GLY A 89 -17.45 25.78 -10.36
C GLY A 89 -18.97 25.64 -10.30
N GLU A 90 -19.67 26.48 -11.06
CA GLU A 90 -21.13 26.61 -11.10
C GLU A 90 -21.87 25.27 -11.04
N SER A 91 -21.73 24.43 -12.07
CA SER A 91 -22.63 23.29 -12.30
C SER A 91 -22.59 22.19 -11.26
N ARG A 92 -21.59 22.20 -10.40
CA ARG A 92 -21.42 21.23 -9.30
C ARG A 92 -21.23 21.89 -7.94
N GLY A 93 -21.37 23.23 -7.87
CA GLY A 93 -21.22 24.01 -6.65
C GLY A 93 -19.83 23.95 -6.02
N LYS A 94 -18.76 23.84 -6.83
CA LYS A 94 -17.38 23.74 -6.31
C LYS A 94 -16.70 25.11 -6.24
N LEU A 95 -15.80 25.29 -5.28
CA LEU A 95 -14.93 26.46 -5.19
C LEU A 95 -13.46 26.02 -5.22
N TYR A 96 -12.75 26.59 -6.17
CA TYR A 96 -11.40 26.19 -6.54
C TYR A 96 -10.40 27.31 -6.25
N ARG A 97 -9.23 26.95 -5.75
CA ARG A 97 -8.06 27.82 -5.62
C ARG A 97 -7.04 27.39 -6.67
N THR A 98 -6.81 28.23 -7.66
CA THR A 98 -5.86 28.00 -8.75
C THR A 98 -4.62 28.87 -8.55
N LYS A 99 -3.48 28.21 -8.32
CA LYS A 99 -2.17 28.86 -8.28
C LYS A 99 -1.60 28.96 -9.68
N LEU A 100 -1.25 30.17 -10.11
CA LEU A 100 -0.64 30.44 -11.41
C LEU A 100 0.85 30.70 -11.27
N VAL A 101 1.64 30.10 -12.15
CA VAL A 101 3.06 30.42 -12.30
C VAL A 101 3.30 30.97 -13.69
N LYS A 102 3.74 32.23 -13.75
CA LYS A 102 4.13 32.90 -15.00
C LYS A 102 5.47 32.34 -15.51
N THR A 103 5.54 32.11 -16.80
CA THR A 103 6.74 31.70 -17.53
C THR A 103 6.94 32.59 -18.77
N ASP A 104 8.08 32.49 -19.44
CA ASP A 104 8.32 33.20 -20.70
C ASP A 104 7.39 32.71 -21.84
N ALA A 105 6.83 31.50 -21.70
CA ALA A 105 5.98 30.85 -22.69
C ALA A 105 4.49 30.80 -22.31
N GLY A 106 4.06 31.60 -21.31
CA GLY A 106 2.67 31.65 -20.83
C GLY A 106 2.56 31.38 -19.34
N TYR A 107 1.58 30.57 -18.93
CA TYR A 107 1.33 30.24 -17.54
C TYR A 107 1.20 28.73 -17.35
N VAL A 108 1.56 28.26 -16.17
CA VAL A 108 1.25 26.90 -15.69
C VAL A 108 0.42 27.02 -14.43
N ALA A 109 -0.64 26.23 -14.35
CA ALA A 109 -1.60 26.29 -13.26
C ALA A 109 -1.66 24.98 -12.47
N LYS A 110 -1.94 25.11 -11.17
CA LYS A 110 -2.32 24.00 -10.29
C LYS A 110 -3.57 24.39 -9.50
N ASN A 111 -4.59 23.55 -9.58
CA ASN A 111 -5.86 23.79 -8.91
C ASN A 111 -6.00 22.94 -7.63
N HIS A 112 -6.74 23.47 -6.66
CA HIS A 112 -7.08 22.82 -5.40
C HIS A 112 -8.53 23.13 -5.04
N LEU A 113 -9.33 22.10 -4.75
CA LEU A 113 -10.65 22.30 -4.14
C LEU A 113 -10.46 22.82 -2.70
N PHE A 114 -11.21 23.85 -2.31
CA PHE A 114 -11.20 24.32 -0.91
C PHE A 114 -12.60 24.43 -0.29
N ALA A 115 -13.67 24.43 -1.10
CA ALA A 115 -15.04 24.37 -0.61
C ALA A 115 -16.00 23.76 -1.64
N SER A 116 -17.12 23.21 -1.15
CA SER A 116 -18.25 22.76 -1.96
C SER A 116 -19.55 23.27 -1.33
N LEU A 117 -20.41 23.84 -2.15
CA LEU A 117 -21.71 24.39 -1.78
C LEU A 117 -22.81 23.56 -2.45
N ASN A 118 -23.97 23.48 -1.82
CA ASN A 118 -25.15 22.80 -2.36
C ASN A 118 -26.01 23.70 -3.28
N MET A 119 -25.39 24.69 -3.92
CA MET A 119 -26.01 25.65 -4.83
C MET A 119 -25.07 25.98 -5.98
N LEU A 120 -25.61 26.51 -7.08
CA LEU A 120 -24.83 26.93 -8.24
C LEU A 120 -23.99 28.13 -7.84
N THR A 121 -22.67 28.02 -7.91
CA THR A 121 -21.74 29.11 -7.59
C THR A 121 -21.54 29.99 -8.82
N ILE A 122 -22.02 31.22 -8.78
CA ILE A 122 -22.01 32.13 -9.93
C ILE A 122 -20.75 32.98 -9.93
N ASP A 123 -20.53 33.76 -8.88
CA ASP A 123 -19.37 34.65 -8.77
C ASP A 123 -18.85 34.69 -7.34
N CYS A 124 -17.61 35.14 -7.16
CA CYS A 124 -17.03 35.34 -5.85
C CYS A 124 -16.15 36.60 -5.80
N CYS A 125 -16.08 37.24 -4.64
CA CYS A 125 -15.21 38.38 -4.41
C CYS A 125 -14.75 38.44 -2.96
N LEU A 126 -13.63 39.12 -2.72
CA LEU A 126 -13.20 39.45 -1.37
C LEU A 126 -14.02 40.62 -0.83
N SER A 127 -14.34 40.53 0.46
CA SER A 127 -14.91 41.63 1.23
C SER A 127 -13.81 42.40 1.99
N PRO A 128 -14.06 43.64 2.45
CA PRO A 128 -13.03 44.46 3.10
C PRO A 128 -12.38 43.85 4.35
N ASP A 129 -13.05 42.90 5.01
CA ASP A 129 -12.51 42.17 6.18
C ASP A 129 -11.74 40.89 5.80
N GLY A 130 -11.57 40.60 4.51
CA GLY A 130 -10.82 39.46 4.01
C GLY A 130 -11.64 38.17 3.87
N SER A 131 -12.92 38.17 4.24
CA SER A 131 -13.82 37.05 3.95
C SER A 131 -14.15 36.97 2.46
N LEU A 132 -14.39 35.75 1.97
CA LEU A 132 -14.86 35.49 0.62
C LEU A 132 -16.39 35.54 0.58
N VAL A 133 -16.95 36.37 -0.27
CA VAL A 133 -18.39 36.41 -0.55
C VAL A 133 -18.65 35.67 -1.85
N VAL A 134 -19.55 34.70 -1.81
CA VAL A 134 -19.90 33.84 -2.95
C VAL A 134 -21.37 34.06 -3.28
N ALA A 135 -21.62 34.50 -4.50
CA ALA A 135 -22.96 34.60 -5.05
C ALA A 135 -23.39 33.25 -5.61
N CYS A 136 -24.56 32.79 -5.19
CA CYS A 136 -25.13 31.53 -5.63
C CYS A 136 -26.53 31.70 -6.20
N HIS A 137 -26.89 30.79 -7.10
CA HIS A 137 -28.20 30.73 -7.73
C HIS A 137 -28.90 29.39 -7.48
N SER A 138 -30.23 29.40 -7.52
CA SER A 138 -31.07 28.19 -7.42
C SER A 138 -31.37 27.64 -8.81
N GLY A 139 -31.58 26.33 -8.91
CA GLY A 139 -32.13 25.69 -10.10
C GLY A 139 -31.34 24.46 -10.53
N GLY A 140 -31.54 24.06 -11.78
CA GLY A 140 -30.80 22.97 -12.38
C GLY A 140 -29.32 23.33 -12.62
N PRO A 141 -28.45 22.33 -12.73
CA PRO A 141 -26.98 22.46 -12.79
C PRO A 141 -26.41 23.24 -13.98
N ASP A 142 -27.19 23.50 -15.04
CA ASP A 142 -26.71 24.27 -16.19
C ASP A 142 -27.19 25.72 -16.11
N TRP A 143 -28.48 25.96 -16.34
CA TRP A 143 -29.03 27.32 -16.52
C TRP A 143 -29.66 27.93 -15.25
N GLY A 144 -29.58 27.22 -14.12
CA GLY A 144 -30.30 27.58 -12.91
C GLY A 144 -31.81 27.69 -13.14
N SER A 145 -32.43 28.72 -12.57
CA SER A 145 -33.85 29.04 -12.77
C SER A 145 -34.03 30.36 -13.51
N GLY A 146 -32.97 30.86 -14.16
CA GLY A 146 -32.95 32.17 -14.81
C GLY A 146 -33.17 33.34 -13.83
N PRO A 147 -33.47 34.55 -14.32
CA PRO A 147 -33.48 35.78 -13.52
C PRO A 147 -34.53 35.81 -12.40
N THR A 148 -35.51 34.90 -12.41
CA THR A 148 -36.53 34.79 -11.36
C THR A 148 -36.15 33.81 -10.23
N GLY A 149 -35.05 33.07 -10.39
CA GLY A 149 -34.54 32.14 -9.38
C GLY A 149 -34.04 32.86 -8.12
N LYS A 150 -34.12 32.18 -6.97
CA LYS A 150 -33.68 32.75 -5.70
C LYS A 150 -32.15 32.67 -5.60
N GLY A 151 -31.51 33.83 -5.47
CA GLY A 151 -30.09 33.92 -5.15
C GLY A 151 -29.82 33.79 -3.64
N LYS A 152 -28.59 33.40 -3.30
CA LYS A 152 -28.05 33.52 -1.93
C LYS A 152 -26.63 34.08 -1.99
N LEU A 153 -26.26 34.82 -0.95
CA LEU A 153 -24.88 35.19 -0.70
C LEU A 153 -24.37 34.35 0.47
N TYR A 154 -23.28 33.62 0.24
CA TYR A 154 -22.53 32.95 1.29
C TYR A 154 -21.32 33.79 1.64
N LYS A 155 -21.07 33.97 2.94
CA LYS A 155 -19.82 34.56 3.44
C LYS A 155 -18.98 33.44 4.04
N ILE A 156 -17.81 33.18 3.46
CA ILE A 156 -16.83 32.22 3.94
C ILE A 156 -15.72 33.02 4.63
N SER A 157 -15.45 32.70 5.89
CA SER A 157 -14.44 33.39 6.69
C SER A 157 -13.36 32.40 7.11
N TYR A 158 -12.10 32.83 7.05
CA TYR A 158 -10.98 32.08 7.60
C TYR A 158 -10.77 32.53 9.05
N THR A 159 -11.16 31.69 10.01
CA THR A 159 -11.26 32.08 11.44
C THR A 159 -10.26 31.34 12.34
N ASP A 160 -9.92 30.09 12.03
CA ASP A 160 -8.91 29.31 12.76
C ASP A 160 -7.54 29.42 12.08
N ASN A 161 -6.95 30.60 12.22
CA ASN A 161 -5.74 30.98 11.51
C ASN A 161 -4.48 30.31 12.03
N GLU A 162 -4.56 29.64 13.19
CA GLU A 162 -3.46 28.87 13.79
C GLU A 162 -3.56 27.38 13.41
N HIS A 163 -4.70 26.91 12.90
CA HIS A 163 -4.88 25.53 12.46
C HIS A 163 -3.95 25.12 11.31
N PRO A 164 -3.25 23.96 11.41
CA PRO A 164 -2.43 23.46 10.33
C PRO A 164 -3.22 23.23 9.04
N GLN A 165 -2.73 23.80 7.93
CA GLN A 165 -3.36 23.63 6.62
C GLN A 165 -2.51 22.74 5.72
N PRO A 166 -3.10 21.73 5.07
CA PRO A 166 -2.42 20.99 4.03
C PRO A 166 -2.17 21.92 2.84
N VAL A 167 -0.91 21.99 2.39
CA VAL A 167 -0.50 22.83 1.25
C VAL A 167 -0.20 22.04 0.00
N LEU A 168 0.19 20.77 0.16
CA LEU A 168 0.61 19.92 -0.94
C LEU A 168 0.36 18.45 -0.60
N VAL A 169 -0.22 17.71 -1.53
CA VAL A 169 -0.28 16.24 -1.51
C VAL A 169 0.34 15.71 -2.79
N TYR A 170 1.15 14.66 -2.68
CA TYR A 170 1.87 14.09 -3.82
C TYR A 170 2.35 12.67 -3.54
N PRO A 171 2.51 11.84 -4.58
CA PRO A 171 3.14 10.55 -4.44
C PRO A 171 4.67 10.69 -4.51
N VAL A 172 5.38 9.97 -3.64
CA VAL A 172 6.85 9.90 -3.66
C VAL A 172 7.33 8.63 -4.36
N GLY A 173 6.53 7.57 -4.30
CA GLY A 173 6.79 6.31 -4.99
C GLY A 173 5.49 5.53 -5.16
N PRO A 174 5.55 4.33 -5.75
CA PRO A 174 4.36 3.54 -6.04
C PRO A 174 3.52 3.18 -4.82
N ARG A 175 4.05 3.29 -3.59
CA ARG A 175 3.37 2.87 -2.35
C ARG A 175 3.44 3.94 -1.24
N GLU A 176 3.83 5.17 -1.56
CA GLU A 176 4.00 6.24 -0.56
C GLU A 176 3.39 7.57 -1.08
N VAL A 177 2.48 8.14 -0.29
CA VAL A 177 1.89 9.46 -0.50
C VAL A 177 2.29 10.36 0.67
N ARG A 178 2.61 11.63 0.40
CA ARG A 178 2.90 12.63 1.42
C ARG A 178 1.90 13.76 1.40
N VAL A 179 1.55 14.25 2.59
CA VAL A 179 0.76 15.47 2.80
C VAL A 179 1.60 16.44 3.61
N GLU A 180 1.90 17.59 3.02
CA GLU A 180 2.69 18.65 3.62
C GLU A 180 1.77 19.70 4.24
N PHE A 181 2.13 20.17 5.43
CA PHE A 181 1.43 21.18 6.19
C PHE A 181 2.27 22.46 6.28
N ASP A 182 1.59 23.60 6.19
CA ASP A 182 2.22 24.92 6.30
C ASP A 182 2.84 25.21 7.69
N ARG A 183 2.51 24.41 8.70
CA ARG A 183 3.01 24.53 10.07
C ARG A 183 2.97 23.19 10.80
N VAL A 184 3.43 23.23 12.05
CA VAL A 184 3.48 22.08 12.97
C VAL A 184 2.07 21.54 13.25
N VAL A 185 1.87 20.24 13.03
CA VAL A 185 0.64 19.51 13.38
C VAL A 185 0.74 18.98 14.80
N ASP A 186 -0.28 19.23 15.62
CA ASP A 186 -0.42 18.52 16.89
C ASP A 186 -0.83 17.05 16.61
N PRO A 187 -0.01 16.06 17.01
CA PRO A 187 -0.29 14.64 16.80
C PRO A 187 -1.65 14.19 17.32
N GLN A 188 -2.21 14.85 18.36
CA GLN A 188 -3.54 14.53 18.86
C GLN A 188 -4.65 14.74 17.81
N LEU A 189 -4.44 15.65 16.85
CA LEU A 189 -5.35 15.90 15.74
C LEU A 189 -5.35 14.74 14.71
N LEU A 190 -4.32 13.91 14.74
CA LEU A 190 -4.14 12.74 13.87
C LEU A 190 -4.37 11.41 14.62
N ARG A 191 -5.01 11.45 15.80
CA ARG A 191 -5.37 10.24 16.51
C ARG A 191 -6.24 9.35 15.64
N ASP A 192 -5.88 8.07 15.53
CA ASP A 192 -6.58 7.09 14.71
C ASP A 192 -6.68 7.52 13.23
N VAL A 193 -5.69 8.28 12.75
CA VAL A 193 -5.67 8.80 11.37
C VAL A 193 -5.76 7.68 10.34
N LEU A 194 -5.16 6.53 10.60
CA LEU A 194 -5.13 5.40 9.66
C LEU A 194 -6.54 4.91 9.34
N ASN A 195 -7.38 4.69 10.36
CA ASN A 195 -8.75 4.19 10.19
C ASN A 195 -9.72 5.27 9.65
N GLN A 196 -9.35 6.55 9.80
CA GLN A 196 -10.14 7.68 9.30
C GLN A 196 -9.72 8.15 7.90
N THR A 197 -8.60 7.65 7.40
CA THR A 197 -8.07 8.02 6.08
C THR A 197 -8.67 7.13 5.00
N LYS A 198 -9.12 7.73 3.90
CA LYS A 198 -9.59 7.01 2.71
C LYS A 198 -8.85 7.51 1.49
N LEU A 199 -8.41 6.58 0.64
CA LEU A 199 -7.84 6.89 -0.65
C LEU A 199 -8.64 6.16 -1.73
N THR A 200 -9.12 6.91 -2.71
CA THR A 200 -9.90 6.40 -3.82
C THR A 200 -9.23 6.77 -5.12
N ALA A 201 -9.15 5.84 -6.07
CA ALA A 201 -8.53 6.03 -7.37
C ALA A 201 -9.55 5.84 -8.50
N GLY A 202 -9.38 6.58 -9.59
CA GLY A 202 -10.18 6.42 -10.80
C GLY A 202 -10.00 7.57 -11.78
N LYS A 203 -10.41 7.35 -13.03
CA LYS A 203 -10.22 8.34 -14.11
C LYS A 203 -10.86 9.71 -13.79
N PHE A 204 -12.06 9.69 -13.22
CA PHE A 204 -12.84 10.90 -12.90
C PHE A 204 -12.95 11.18 -11.40
N VAL A 205 -12.15 10.48 -10.58
CA VAL A 205 -12.12 10.73 -9.12
C VAL A 205 -11.48 12.08 -8.85
N ARG A 206 -12.10 12.91 -8.02
CA ARG A 206 -11.54 14.19 -7.53
C ARG A 206 -11.83 14.39 -6.05
N ALA A 207 -11.14 15.35 -5.45
CA ALA A 207 -11.48 15.82 -4.11
C ALA A 207 -12.94 16.31 -4.08
N GLY A 208 -13.65 16.01 -2.99
CA GLY A 208 -15.00 16.52 -2.74
C GLY A 208 -16.12 15.92 -3.60
N ASP A 209 -15.86 14.91 -4.45
CA ASP A 209 -16.90 14.25 -5.28
C ASP A 209 -18.12 13.79 -4.48
N ARG A 210 -17.90 13.35 -3.24
CA ARG A 210 -18.96 12.90 -2.32
C ARG A 210 -19.91 14.01 -1.83
N PHE A 211 -19.56 15.28 -2.06
CA PHE A 211 -20.38 16.44 -1.71
C PHE A 211 -21.15 17.00 -2.90
N GLU A 212 -20.89 16.49 -4.12
CA GLU A 212 -21.61 16.93 -5.31
C GLU A 212 -23.08 16.49 -5.25
N VAL A 213 -23.98 17.47 -5.16
CA VAL A 213 -25.43 17.26 -5.21
C VAL A 213 -26.06 17.79 -6.50
N LEU A 214 -25.27 18.48 -7.34
CA LEU A 214 -25.69 19.08 -8.60
C LEU A 214 -24.92 18.40 -9.75
N TRP A 215 -25.67 17.84 -10.70
CA TRP A 215 -25.12 17.01 -11.78
C TRP A 215 -25.85 17.27 -13.09
N PRO A 216 -25.18 17.84 -14.11
CA PRO A 216 -25.78 18.02 -15.43
C PRO A 216 -26.34 16.72 -16.02
N GLY A 217 -27.39 16.85 -16.83
CA GLY A 217 -28.11 15.71 -17.43
C GLY A 217 -27.38 15.00 -18.57
N TYR A 218 -26.15 15.40 -18.90
CA TYR A 218 -25.44 14.95 -20.10
C TYR A 218 -24.95 13.49 -20.02
N ALA A 219 -24.90 12.83 -21.19
CA ALA A 219 -24.45 11.45 -21.32
C ALA A 219 -23.01 11.25 -20.80
N MET A 220 -22.13 12.23 -21.01
CA MET A 220 -20.77 12.18 -20.50
C MET A 220 -20.75 12.17 -18.96
N VAL A 221 -21.53 13.03 -18.32
CA VAL A 221 -21.65 13.06 -16.84
C VAL A 221 -22.16 11.73 -16.30
N GLN A 222 -23.11 11.08 -16.99
CA GLN A 222 -23.54 9.73 -16.61
C GLN A 222 -22.43 8.70 -16.79
N ALA A 223 -21.63 8.79 -17.86
CA ALA A 223 -20.47 7.92 -18.08
C ALA A 223 -19.40 8.11 -17.00
N GLU A 224 -19.15 9.35 -16.55
CA GLU A 224 -18.25 9.63 -15.42
C GLU A 224 -18.76 9.03 -14.11
N LYS A 225 -20.06 9.14 -13.84
CA LYS A 225 -20.68 8.55 -12.65
C LYS A 225 -20.58 7.03 -12.66
N ALA A 226 -20.79 6.43 -13.82
CA ALA A 226 -20.69 4.98 -14.03
C ALA A 226 -19.23 4.48 -14.07
N ALA A 227 -18.25 5.38 -14.21
CA ALA A 227 -16.86 5.01 -14.26
C ALA A 227 -16.43 4.35 -12.93
N PRO A 228 -15.65 3.24 -13.00
CA PRO A 228 -15.19 2.56 -11.80
C PRO A 228 -14.38 3.48 -10.87
N ARG A 229 -14.64 3.35 -9.57
CA ARG A 229 -13.87 3.95 -8.48
C ARG A 229 -13.33 2.82 -7.62
N PHE A 230 -12.05 2.88 -7.28
CA PHE A 230 -11.37 1.81 -6.56
C PHE A 230 -10.84 2.35 -5.23
N ASN A 231 -11.07 1.61 -4.14
CA ASN A 231 -10.41 1.92 -2.88
C ASN A 231 -8.95 1.50 -2.97
N VAL A 232 -8.04 2.39 -2.58
CA VAL A 232 -6.62 2.09 -2.40
C VAL A 232 -6.37 2.03 -0.90
N PRO A 233 -6.17 0.84 -0.31
CA PRO A 233 -5.92 0.72 1.12
C PRO A 233 -4.71 1.54 1.55
N VAL A 234 -4.89 2.33 2.62
CA VAL A 234 -3.79 2.96 3.36
C VAL A 234 -3.36 1.98 4.45
N ARG A 235 -2.08 1.63 4.47
CA ARG A 235 -1.50 0.57 5.30
C ARG A 235 -0.82 1.10 6.56
N SER A 236 -0.27 2.31 6.50
CA SER A 236 0.28 3.01 7.66
C SER A 236 0.26 4.52 7.48
N ALA A 237 0.35 5.24 8.59
CA ALA A 237 0.49 6.69 8.64
C ALA A 237 1.60 7.04 9.63
N GLN A 238 2.49 7.96 9.25
CA GLN A 238 3.62 8.44 10.06
C GLN A 238 3.75 9.96 9.92
N LEU A 239 4.17 10.64 10.97
CA LEU A 239 4.40 12.08 11.01
C LEU A 239 5.90 12.35 11.19
N THR A 240 6.47 13.25 10.39
CA THR A 240 7.88 13.63 10.49
C THR A 240 8.21 14.35 11.80
N PRO A 241 9.48 14.39 12.25
CA PRO A 241 9.91 15.04 13.50
C PRO A 241 9.53 16.51 13.64
N ASP A 242 9.59 17.25 12.54
CA ASP A 242 9.16 18.66 12.51
C ASP A 242 7.63 18.81 12.58
N ARG A 243 6.91 17.68 12.48
CA ARG A 243 5.46 17.54 12.47
C ARG A 243 4.79 18.29 11.33
N ARG A 244 5.48 18.43 10.20
CA ARG A 244 4.98 19.15 9.02
C ARG A 244 4.65 18.26 7.83
N THR A 245 4.95 16.95 7.90
CA THR A 245 4.66 16.02 6.82
C THR A 245 4.04 14.73 7.35
N LEU A 246 2.83 14.42 6.87
CA LEU A 246 2.17 13.13 7.06
C LEU A 246 2.54 12.20 5.89
N VAL A 247 3.20 11.10 6.21
CA VAL A 247 3.62 10.04 5.29
C VAL A 247 2.61 8.90 5.38
N LEU A 248 2.00 8.55 4.25
CA LEU A 248 1.01 7.49 4.13
C LEU A 248 1.57 6.37 3.24
N ALA A 249 1.68 5.16 3.79
CA ALA A 249 1.98 3.98 2.98
C ALA A 249 0.67 3.41 2.42
N THR A 250 0.66 3.06 1.15
CA THR A 250 -0.56 2.62 0.44
C THR A 250 -0.32 1.30 -0.30
N ASP A 251 -1.40 0.64 -0.68
CA ASP A 251 -1.33 -0.29 -1.81
C ASP A 251 -0.87 0.45 -3.08
N PRO A 252 -0.35 -0.27 -4.10
CA PRO A 252 0.32 0.39 -5.22
C PRO A 252 -0.57 1.36 -6.01
N LEU A 253 -0.03 2.56 -6.25
CA LEU A 253 -0.57 3.61 -7.10
C LEU A 253 -0.24 3.32 -8.57
N GLN A 254 -0.86 2.29 -9.15
CA GLN A 254 -0.41 1.78 -10.46
C GLN A 254 -0.80 2.65 -11.67
N GLY A 255 -1.99 3.23 -11.66
CA GLY A 255 -2.53 3.90 -12.84
C GLY A 255 -2.25 5.39 -12.87
N ALA A 256 -1.90 5.90 -14.05
CA ALA A 256 -1.91 7.33 -14.35
C ALA A 256 -3.36 7.88 -14.39
N VAL A 257 -4.00 7.88 -13.23
CA VAL A 257 -5.36 8.38 -12.97
C VAL A 257 -5.31 9.37 -11.81
N HIS A 258 -6.49 9.83 -11.37
CA HIS A 258 -6.61 10.70 -10.22
C HIS A 258 -6.90 9.92 -8.94
N TYR A 259 -6.43 10.48 -7.84
CA TYR A 259 -6.52 9.93 -6.50
C TYR A 259 -7.12 10.98 -5.58
N ALA A 260 -8.20 10.64 -4.89
CA ALA A 260 -8.81 11.47 -3.86
C ALA A 260 -8.47 10.91 -2.48
N LEU A 261 -7.87 11.75 -1.65
CA LEU A 261 -7.48 11.47 -0.27
C LEU A 261 -8.40 12.22 0.69
N THR A 262 -9.12 11.47 1.52
CA THR A 262 -9.88 12.02 2.64
C THR A 262 -9.08 11.81 3.93
N LEU A 263 -8.76 12.89 4.63
CA LEU A 263 -8.13 12.89 5.97
C LEU A 263 -9.18 13.17 7.06
N PRO A 264 -8.90 12.84 8.33
CA PRO A 264 -9.73 13.26 9.45
C PRO A 264 -9.84 14.78 9.52
N GLY A 265 -10.84 15.28 10.26
CA GLY A 265 -11.06 16.72 10.38
C GLY A 265 -10.05 17.46 11.26
N MET A 266 -9.03 16.77 11.77
CA MET A 266 -7.95 17.34 12.56
C MET A 266 -8.42 18.25 13.70
N GLY A 267 -9.49 17.88 14.41
CA GLY A 267 -10.04 18.69 15.52
C GLY A 267 -11.07 19.75 15.13
N ARG A 268 -11.40 19.92 13.83
CA ARG A 268 -12.50 20.80 13.41
C ARG A 268 -13.84 20.28 13.95
N PRO A 269 -14.63 21.10 14.66
CA PRO A 269 -15.90 20.68 15.20
C PRO A 269 -16.91 20.42 14.06
N ALA A 270 -17.71 19.37 14.21
CA ALA A 270 -18.83 19.09 13.31
C ALA A 270 -20.09 19.93 13.63
N LYS A 271 -20.05 20.79 14.67
CA LYS A 271 -21.20 21.54 15.22
C LYS A 271 -20.99 23.05 15.12
N GLU A 272 -22.08 23.76 14.82
CA GLU A 272 -22.18 25.18 14.48
C GLU A 272 -22.24 26.11 15.70
N ALA A 273 -21.67 27.32 15.58
CA ALA A 273 -22.12 28.46 16.37
C ALA A 273 -23.43 29.04 15.78
N LYS A 274 -24.20 29.78 16.59
CA LYS A 274 -25.49 30.36 16.15
C LYS A 274 -25.27 31.30 14.96
N GLY A 275 -25.82 30.93 13.79
CA GLY A 275 -25.72 31.71 12.54
C GLY A 275 -24.71 31.18 11.53
N GLU A 276 -23.99 30.10 11.85
CA GLU A 276 -23.09 29.41 10.93
C GLU A 276 -23.78 28.25 10.21
N LEU A 277 -23.21 27.83 9.07
CA LEU A 277 -23.69 26.68 8.30
C LEU A 277 -22.91 25.43 8.67
N ARG A 278 -23.60 24.28 8.73
CA ARG A 278 -23.00 22.97 8.97
C ARG A 278 -21.85 22.71 8.01
N GLN A 279 -20.68 22.41 8.57
CA GLN A 279 -19.50 22.01 7.81
C GLN A 279 -19.23 20.52 7.95
N HIS A 280 -18.63 19.94 6.91
CA HIS A 280 -18.00 18.63 7.01
C HIS A 280 -16.61 18.80 7.62
N ALA A 281 -16.32 18.06 8.69
CA ALA A 281 -15.06 18.23 9.41
C ALA A 281 -13.85 17.75 8.59
N GLN A 282 -14.03 16.67 7.82
CA GLN A 282 -12.97 16.00 7.05
C GLN A 282 -12.34 16.90 5.99
N ILE A 283 -11.12 16.54 5.62
CA ILE A 283 -10.32 17.26 4.62
C ILE A 283 -10.26 16.38 3.38
N ASP A 284 -10.66 16.92 2.24
CA ASP A 284 -10.57 16.24 0.96
C ASP A 284 -9.47 16.90 0.12
N LEU A 285 -8.49 16.09 -0.29
CA LEU A 285 -7.35 16.46 -1.12
C LEU A 285 -7.34 15.55 -2.35
N ASP A 286 -6.72 15.97 -3.43
CA ASP A 286 -6.46 15.11 -4.57
C ASP A 286 -5.08 15.33 -5.18
N PHE A 287 -4.63 14.29 -5.88
CA PHE A 287 -3.39 14.27 -6.65
C PHE A 287 -3.54 13.30 -7.82
N ASP A 288 -2.54 13.30 -8.69
CA ASP A 288 -2.35 12.32 -9.74
C ASP A 288 -0.87 11.92 -9.77
N LEU A 289 -0.49 11.09 -10.75
CA LEU A 289 0.90 10.65 -10.89
C LEU A 289 1.76 11.59 -11.74
N SER A 290 1.40 12.88 -11.80
CA SER A 290 2.19 13.88 -12.51
C SER A 290 3.44 14.28 -11.72
N GLY A 291 4.46 14.73 -12.44
CA GLY A 291 5.72 15.24 -11.91
C GLY A 291 6.94 14.41 -12.31
N CYS A 292 8.02 14.60 -11.56
CA CYS A 292 9.29 13.94 -11.80
C CYS A 292 9.94 13.48 -10.50
N GLU A 293 10.65 12.36 -10.58
CA GLU A 293 11.56 11.92 -9.53
C GLU A 293 12.81 12.78 -9.57
N VAL A 294 13.26 13.23 -8.40
CA VAL A 294 14.39 14.13 -8.29
C VAL A 294 15.39 13.60 -7.28
N THR A 295 16.67 13.68 -7.63
CA THR A 295 17.79 13.43 -6.74
C THR A 295 18.75 14.60 -6.83
N TRP A 296 19.03 15.24 -5.71
CA TRP A 296 20.14 16.17 -5.59
C TRP A 296 21.25 15.51 -4.77
N LYS A 297 22.50 15.69 -5.20
CA LYS A 297 23.66 15.09 -4.54
C LYS A 297 24.88 16.01 -4.60
N ASP A 298 25.56 16.13 -3.48
CA ASP A 298 26.93 16.64 -3.38
C ASP A 298 27.83 15.59 -2.68
N ASP A 299 29.03 16.00 -2.25
CA ASP A 299 29.97 15.11 -1.57
C ASP A 299 29.51 14.67 -0.16
N LYS A 300 28.53 15.35 0.44
CA LYS A 300 28.14 15.19 1.86
C LYS A 300 26.71 14.73 2.05
N THR A 301 25.84 15.07 1.12
CA THR A 301 24.40 15.11 1.28
C THR A 301 23.75 14.56 0.02
N THR A 302 22.70 13.78 0.20
CA THR A 302 21.83 13.33 -0.89
C THR A 302 20.40 13.60 -0.48
N TRP A 303 19.67 14.30 -1.33
CA TRP A 303 18.22 14.52 -1.19
C TRP A 303 17.52 13.80 -2.32
N THR A 304 16.45 13.06 -2.00
CA THR A 304 15.59 12.41 -2.99
C THR A 304 14.13 12.77 -2.73
N GLY A 305 13.37 12.92 -3.80
CA GLY A 305 11.95 13.27 -3.69
C GLY A 305 11.28 13.47 -5.04
N TRP A 306 10.25 14.30 -5.01
CA TRP A 306 9.35 14.56 -6.13
C TRP A 306 9.32 16.05 -6.43
N LEU A 307 9.18 16.44 -7.69
CA LEU A 307 8.82 17.81 -8.08
C LEU A 307 7.64 17.80 -9.06
N PRO A 308 6.72 18.78 -8.99
CA PRO A 308 5.54 18.81 -9.87
C PRO A 308 5.87 19.13 -11.33
N SER A 309 7.07 19.64 -11.63
CA SER A 309 7.47 20.08 -12.96
C SER A 309 8.96 19.87 -13.18
N LEU A 310 9.35 19.64 -14.45
CA LEU A 310 10.74 19.73 -14.90
C LEU A 310 11.27 21.17 -14.87
N ASP A 311 10.40 22.17 -15.01
CA ASP A 311 10.81 23.57 -14.87
C ASP A 311 10.98 23.89 -13.37
N LEU A 312 12.21 24.18 -12.96
CA LEU A 312 12.55 24.35 -11.55
C LEU A 312 11.96 25.62 -10.94
N ALA A 313 11.70 26.66 -11.73
CA ALA A 313 11.03 27.86 -11.24
C ALA A 313 9.56 27.56 -10.93
N ILE A 314 8.90 26.79 -11.80
CA ILE A 314 7.54 26.29 -11.59
C ILE A 314 7.49 25.37 -10.38
N ALA A 315 8.41 24.41 -10.31
CA ALA A 315 8.48 23.44 -9.22
C ALA A 315 8.65 24.13 -7.86
N ARG A 316 9.55 25.12 -7.77
CA ARG A 316 9.77 25.89 -6.55
C ARG A 316 8.52 26.64 -6.10
N ARG A 317 7.83 27.33 -7.02
CA ARG A 317 6.59 28.06 -6.71
C ARG A 317 5.45 27.15 -6.26
N LEU A 318 5.29 25.98 -6.90
CA LEU A 318 4.21 25.03 -6.59
C LEU A 318 4.47 24.19 -5.33
N THR A 319 5.67 24.26 -4.77
CA THR A 319 6.07 23.55 -3.54
C THR A 319 6.28 24.47 -2.34
N GLU A 320 5.97 25.77 -2.48
CA GLU A 320 6.05 26.74 -1.38
C GLU A 320 5.21 26.30 -0.17
N GLY A 321 5.83 26.40 1.02
CA GLY A 321 5.22 25.99 2.28
C GLY A 321 5.46 24.52 2.64
N SER A 322 6.10 23.72 1.78
CA SER A 322 6.54 22.36 2.11
C SER A 322 7.92 22.36 2.74
N ALA A 323 8.03 21.85 3.97
CA ALA A 323 9.31 21.71 4.66
C ALA A 323 10.27 20.78 3.90
N THR A 324 9.75 19.69 3.32
CA THR A 324 10.53 18.75 2.51
C THR A 324 11.22 19.43 1.32
N HIS A 325 10.52 20.33 0.62
CA HIS A 325 11.05 21.02 -0.55
C HIS A 325 11.88 22.24 -0.19
N ASP A 326 11.56 22.95 0.89
CA ASP A 326 12.41 24.02 1.43
C ASP A 326 13.83 23.49 1.73
N ALA A 327 13.94 22.26 2.23
CA ALA A 327 15.23 21.59 2.43
C ALA A 327 16.00 21.39 1.11
N LEU A 328 15.33 20.93 0.04
CA LEU A 328 15.94 20.84 -1.30
C LEU A 328 16.44 22.21 -1.76
N TRP A 329 15.59 23.23 -1.74
CA TRP A 329 15.93 24.56 -2.26
C TRP A 329 17.02 25.26 -1.46
N LYS A 330 17.18 24.88 -0.19
CA LYS A 330 18.29 25.34 0.64
C LYS A 330 19.61 24.72 0.19
N VAL A 331 19.67 23.39 0.07
CA VAL A 331 20.92 22.68 -0.29
C VAL A 331 21.29 22.86 -1.77
N SER A 332 20.32 23.09 -2.65
CA SER A 332 20.58 23.25 -4.09
C SER A 332 21.35 24.51 -4.46
N ASN A 333 21.56 25.46 -3.54
CA ASN A 333 22.38 26.64 -3.82
C ASN A 333 23.89 26.32 -3.83
N ASP A 334 24.28 25.21 -3.22
CA ASP A 334 25.67 24.75 -3.17
C ASP A 334 26.06 23.99 -4.45
N ALA A 335 27.36 23.75 -4.64
CA ALA A 335 27.85 22.94 -5.75
C ALA A 335 27.42 21.48 -5.60
N GLY A 336 26.94 20.87 -6.68
CA GLY A 336 26.47 19.49 -6.69
C GLY A 336 25.97 19.05 -8.05
N GLY A 337 25.15 18.01 -8.06
CA GLY A 337 24.43 17.49 -9.23
C GLY A 337 22.95 17.29 -8.95
N LEU A 338 22.09 17.71 -9.88
CA LEU A 338 20.65 17.51 -9.84
C LEU A 338 20.22 16.58 -10.97
N THR A 339 19.58 15.47 -10.61
CA THR A 339 19.00 14.51 -11.55
C THR A 339 17.48 14.55 -11.48
N LEU A 340 16.80 14.72 -12.61
CA LEU A 340 15.34 14.64 -12.76
C LEU A 340 14.99 13.50 -13.72
N LYS A 341 13.96 12.71 -13.40
CA LYS A 341 13.43 11.63 -14.27
C LYS A 341 11.91 11.69 -14.36
N THR A 342 11.39 11.57 -15.57
CA THR A 342 9.94 11.58 -15.85
C THR A 342 9.64 10.84 -17.16
N GLN A 343 8.37 10.71 -17.49
CA GLN A 343 7.91 10.34 -18.83
C GLN A 343 6.92 11.40 -19.34
N LEU A 344 7.11 11.86 -20.58
CA LEU A 344 6.32 12.93 -21.17
C LEU A 344 5.18 12.38 -22.03
N ASN A 345 3.94 12.80 -21.75
CA ASN A 345 2.81 12.56 -22.63
C ASN A 345 2.78 13.62 -23.75
N LEU A 346 3.43 13.29 -24.86
CA LEU A 346 3.60 14.18 -26.02
C LEU A 346 2.53 13.96 -27.11
N ASN A 347 1.49 13.16 -26.85
CA ASN A 347 0.41 12.94 -27.81
C ASN A 347 -0.61 14.07 -27.76
N ALA A 348 -1.15 14.47 -28.92
CA ALA A 348 -2.24 15.44 -29.01
C ALA A 348 -1.93 16.74 -28.24
N MET A 349 -0.81 17.39 -28.60
CA MET A 349 -0.33 18.61 -27.97
C MET A 349 -1.18 19.82 -28.38
N LEU A 350 -1.47 19.97 -29.66
CA LEU A 350 -2.37 20.99 -30.25
C LEU A 350 -3.64 20.36 -30.82
N ARG A 351 -3.99 19.15 -30.38
CA ARG A 351 -5.19 18.43 -30.81
C ARG A 351 -6.18 18.39 -29.66
N PRO A 352 -7.29 19.16 -29.72
CA PRO A 352 -8.30 19.07 -28.68
C PRO A 352 -8.94 17.68 -28.67
N GLY A 353 -9.43 17.25 -27.50
CA GLY A 353 -10.22 16.03 -27.41
C GLY A 353 -11.43 16.09 -28.35
N VAL A 354 -11.97 14.94 -28.72
CA VAL A 354 -13.26 14.85 -29.44
C VAL A 354 -14.28 14.20 -28.51
N GLN A 355 -15.53 14.64 -28.58
CA GLN A 355 -16.59 14.09 -27.74
C GLN A 355 -16.69 12.58 -27.97
N PRO A 356 -16.77 11.75 -26.90
CA PRO A 356 -16.93 10.31 -27.05
C PRO A 356 -18.14 9.96 -27.93
N GLY A 357 -17.92 9.11 -28.94
CA GLY A 357 -18.94 8.72 -29.91
C GLY A 357 -19.05 9.63 -31.14
N SER A 358 -18.44 10.82 -31.11
CA SER A 358 -18.35 11.72 -32.27
C SER A 358 -17.15 11.38 -33.16
N LYS A 359 -17.24 11.75 -34.43
CA LYS A 359 -16.16 11.60 -35.42
C LYS A 359 -15.89 12.95 -36.06
N ILE A 360 -14.60 13.27 -36.23
CA ILE A 360 -14.19 14.35 -37.13
C ILE A 360 -14.26 13.85 -38.57
N ASP A 361 -14.65 14.72 -39.50
CA ASP A 361 -14.81 14.44 -40.93
C ASP A 361 -13.52 14.66 -41.74
N PHE A 362 -12.41 14.95 -41.06
CA PHE A 362 -11.07 15.12 -41.62
C PHE A 362 -10.02 14.35 -40.80
N GLU A 363 -8.88 14.07 -41.42
CA GLU A 363 -7.69 13.56 -40.74
C GLU A 363 -6.70 14.70 -40.55
N LEU A 364 -6.15 14.80 -39.35
CA LEU A 364 -5.07 15.73 -39.04
C LEU A 364 -3.71 15.05 -39.32
N PRO A 365 -2.71 15.80 -39.80
CA PRO A 365 -1.38 15.24 -40.00
C PRO A 365 -0.77 14.83 -38.66
N ALA A 366 0.20 13.90 -38.73
CA ALA A 366 0.99 13.51 -37.58
C ALA A 366 1.64 14.73 -36.94
N GLU A 367 1.58 14.82 -35.61
CA GLU A 367 2.10 15.96 -34.87
C GLU A 367 3.53 15.68 -34.43
N ASN A 368 4.50 16.25 -35.13
CA ASN A 368 5.90 16.23 -34.69
C ASN A 368 6.12 17.32 -33.63
N VAL A 369 6.73 16.94 -32.51
CA VAL A 369 6.93 17.80 -31.35
C VAL A 369 8.41 18.11 -31.20
N THR A 370 8.73 19.39 -31.00
CA THR A 370 10.07 19.83 -30.65
C THR A 370 10.08 20.32 -29.21
N LEU A 371 10.95 19.73 -28.39
CA LEU A 371 11.24 20.21 -27.04
C LEU A 371 12.44 21.13 -27.11
N ARG A 372 12.36 22.26 -26.41
CA ARG A 372 13.49 23.16 -26.19
C ARG A 372 13.69 23.33 -24.69
N PHE A 373 14.93 23.18 -24.24
CA PHE A 373 15.27 23.41 -22.84
C PHE A 373 16.48 24.34 -22.69
N THR A 374 16.52 25.04 -21.56
CA THR A 374 17.69 25.74 -21.07
C THR A 374 17.99 25.27 -19.66
N ALA A 375 19.25 24.98 -19.36
CA ALA A 375 19.71 24.59 -18.04
C ALA A 375 20.95 25.38 -17.63
N SER A 376 21.14 25.59 -16.33
CA SER A 376 22.39 26.11 -15.78
C SER A 376 23.40 24.97 -15.60
N GLY A 377 24.69 25.23 -15.78
CA GLY A 377 25.72 24.20 -15.65
C GLY A 377 25.78 23.25 -16.84
N SER A 378 26.57 22.18 -16.70
CA SER A 378 26.70 21.13 -17.71
C SER A 378 25.49 20.20 -17.62
N THR A 379 24.85 19.90 -18.76
CA THR A 379 23.63 19.09 -18.78
C THR A 379 23.79 17.85 -19.66
N LYS A 380 23.44 16.68 -19.12
CA LYS A 380 23.25 15.45 -19.86
C LYS A 380 21.77 15.11 -19.90
N VAL A 381 21.29 14.67 -21.06
CA VAL A 381 19.90 14.24 -21.25
C VAL A 381 19.86 12.78 -21.66
N ALA A 382 19.09 11.97 -20.94
CA ALA A 382 18.78 10.60 -21.28
C ALA A 382 17.35 10.53 -21.81
N ALA A 383 17.19 10.22 -23.09
CA ALA A 383 15.89 10.19 -23.78
C ALA A 383 15.79 8.94 -24.66
N PRO A 384 15.66 7.74 -24.07
CA PRO A 384 15.66 6.49 -24.82
C PRO A 384 14.52 6.46 -25.85
N GLY A 385 14.86 6.14 -27.10
CA GLY A 385 13.89 6.07 -28.19
C GLY A 385 13.54 7.42 -28.84
N ILE A 386 14.16 8.52 -28.40
CA ILE A 386 14.03 9.83 -29.07
C ILE A 386 15.28 10.11 -29.94
N GLY A 387 15.05 10.53 -31.19
CA GLY A 387 16.10 11.00 -32.09
C GLY A 387 16.33 12.52 -32.01
N GLY A 388 17.33 13.04 -32.71
CA GLY A 388 17.48 14.48 -32.90
C GLY A 388 17.73 15.30 -31.62
N LEU A 389 18.31 14.68 -30.58
CA LEU A 389 18.83 15.38 -29.40
C LEU A 389 20.09 16.15 -29.78
N SER A 390 20.06 17.48 -29.68
CA SER A 390 21.24 18.34 -29.71
C SER A 390 21.36 19.10 -28.40
N ILE A 391 22.59 19.18 -27.89
CA ILE A 391 22.92 19.95 -26.69
C ILE A 391 24.13 20.81 -27.00
N GLU A 392 24.00 22.10 -26.77
CA GLU A 392 25.07 23.08 -26.88
C GLU A 392 25.24 23.75 -25.51
N GLY A 393 26.48 24.11 -25.15
CA GLY A 393 26.72 24.76 -23.87
C GLY A 393 28.17 25.16 -23.67
N ASN A 394 28.40 26.03 -22.69
CA ASN A 394 29.71 26.57 -22.34
C ASN A 394 30.19 26.13 -20.94
N GLY A 395 29.62 25.04 -20.42
CA GLY A 395 29.88 24.51 -19.07
C GLY A 395 29.08 25.19 -17.95
N SER A 396 28.76 26.48 -18.08
CA SER A 396 27.95 27.24 -17.10
C SER A 396 26.46 27.34 -17.48
N ARG A 397 26.13 27.02 -18.73
CA ARG A 397 24.77 26.97 -19.27
C ARG A 397 24.74 25.95 -20.40
N SER A 398 23.64 25.21 -20.50
CA SER A 398 23.32 24.33 -21.62
C SER A 398 21.97 24.72 -22.22
N THR A 399 21.87 24.62 -23.53
CA THR A 399 20.62 24.69 -24.29
C THR A 399 20.51 23.45 -25.15
N GLY A 400 19.32 22.89 -25.29
CA GLY A 400 19.15 21.75 -26.16
C GLY A 400 17.80 21.67 -26.82
N ILE A 401 17.77 20.90 -27.89
CA ILE A 401 16.60 20.63 -28.71
C ILE A 401 16.42 19.12 -28.80
N ILE A 402 15.16 18.67 -28.74
CA ILE A 402 14.78 17.27 -28.89
C ILE A 402 13.63 17.22 -29.88
N ASN A 403 13.83 16.52 -31.00
CA ASN A 403 12.80 16.35 -32.02
C ASN A 403 12.17 14.95 -31.88
N THR A 404 10.86 14.86 -31.81
CA THR A 404 10.18 13.58 -31.63
C THR A 404 8.86 13.49 -32.38
N SER A 405 8.55 12.29 -32.85
CA SER A 405 7.26 11.92 -33.43
C SER A 405 6.52 11.05 -32.40
N PRO A 406 5.71 11.66 -31.51
CA PRO A 406 5.04 10.96 -30.41
C PRO A 406 4.12 9.86 -30.93
N LYS A 407 4.15 8.71 -30.24
CA LYS A 407 3.21 7.61 -30.50
C LYS A 407 2.00 7.74 -29.59
N PRO A 408 0.76 7.62 -30.12
CA PRO A 408 -0.44 7.67 -29.30
C PRO A 408 -0.40 6.66 -28.14
N GLY A 409 -0.71 7.13 -26.93
CA GLY A 409 -0.77 6.30 -25.73
C GLY A 409 0.58 5.75 -25.23
N GLN A 410 1.70 6.26 -25.73
CA GLN A 410 3.05 5.86 -25.30
C GLN A 410 3.82 7.08 -24.78
N PRO A 411 3.81 7.34 -23.46
CA PRO A 411 4.63 8.39 -22.88
C PRO A 411 6.12 8.13 -23.16
N THR A 412 6.88 9.20 -23.26
CA THR A 412 8.30 9.16 -23.64
C THR A 412 9.18 9.42 -22.44
N ALA A 413 9.96 8.43 -22.01
CA ALA A 413 10.88 8.57 -20.88
C ALA A 413 11.97 9.62 -21.17
N ILE A 414 12.22 10.50 -20.21
CA ILE A 414 13.27 11.52 -20.29
C ILE A 414 13.90 11.75 -18.90
N GLY A 415 15.20 11.97 -18.87
CA GLY A 415 15.95 12.35 -17.68
C GLY A 415 16.95 13.45 -17.96
N PHE A 416 17.10 14.36 -17.00
CA PHE A 416 18.07 15.46 -17.02
C PHE A 416 19.05 15.25 -15.87
N GLN A 417 20.35 15.32 -16.14
CA GLN A 417 21.38 15.46 -15.12
C GLN A 417 22.08 16.80 -15.34
N ILE A 418 22.03 17.65 -14.32
CA ILE A 418 22.54 19.03 -14.33
C ILE A 418 23.64 19.11 -13.28
N ASP A 419 24.88 19.33 -13.71
CA ASP A 419 26.05 19.38 -12.86
C ASP A 419 26.63 20.81 -12.81
N SER A 420 27.09 21.24 -11.63
CA SER A 420 27.73 22.54 -11.42
C SER A 420 29.04 22.67 -12.22
N PRO A 421 29.56 23.88 -12.53
CA PRO A 421 29.24 25.17 -11.91
C PRO A 421 28.00 25.88 -12.49
N TRP A 422 27.19 26.45 -11.60
CA TRP A 422 26.12 27.40 -11.90
C TRP A 422 26.25 28.63 -10.98
N LEU A 423 25.68 29.77 -11.38
CA LEU A 423 25.81 31.02 -10.62
C LEU A 423 24.90 31.05 -9.38
N ASP A 424 23.60 30.75 -9.56
CA ASP A 424 22.56 30.90 -8.53
C ASP A 424 21.69 29.63 -8.45
N GLY A 425 22.31 28.50 -8.09
CA GLY A 425 21.63 27.19 -8.04
C GLY A 425 21.28 26.61 -9.43
N PRO A 426 20.80 25.34 -9.46
CA PRO A 426 20.35 24.69 -10.68
C PRO A 426 19.08 25.36 -11.20
N LYS A 427 19.04 25.58 -12.51
CA LYS A 427 17.89 26.06 -13.28
C LYS A 427 17.67 25.09 -14.42
N LEU A 428 16.40 24.78 -14.69
CA LEU A 428 15.94 24.08 -15.88
C LEU A 428 14.63 24.74 -16.30
N SER A 429 14.54 25.14 -17.55
CA SER A 429 13.29 25.51 -18.21
C SER A 429 13.10 24.64 -19.43
N ILE A 430 11.85 24.25 -19.68
CA ILE A 430 11.50 23.40 -20.83
C ILE A 430 10.19 23.89 -21.45
N THR A 431 10.20 23.99 -22.77
CA THR A 431 9.06 24.42 -23.59
C THR A 431 8.89 23.47 -24.77
N TYR A 432 7.73 23.48 -25.39
CA TYR A 432 7.51 22.77 -26.64
C TYR A 432 6.91 23.65 -27.72
N PHE A 433 7.03 23.18 -28.95
CA PHE A 433 6.24 23.62 -30.08
C PHE A 433 6.05 22.42 -31.03
N THR A 434 5.22 22.57 -32.05
CA THR A 434 5.00 21.51 -33.05
C THR A 434 5.38 22.01 -34.43
N GLU A 435 5.53 21.10 -35.40
CA GLU A 435 5.78 21.50 -36.80
C GLU A 435 4.66 22.37 -37.38
N GLU A 436 3.44 22.25 -36.86
CA GLU A 436 2.32 23.10 -37.30
C GLU A 436 2.42 24.53 -36.81
N ASP A 437 3.06 24.74 -35.67
CA ASP A 437 3.17 26.05 -35.05
C ASP A 437 4.39 26.12 -34.13
N ASN A 438 5.36 26.95 -34.54
CA ASN A 438 6.66 27.07 -33.90
C ASN A 438 6.68 27.93 -32.63
N ARG A 439 5.52 28.42 -32.17
CA ARG A 439 5.42 29.22 -30.96
C ARG A 439 5.68 28.34 -29.74
N SER A 440 6.61 28.78 -28.90
CA SER A 440 6.96 28.08 -27.66
C SER A 440 5.81 28.14 -26.66
N ARG A 441 5.51 27.00 -26.04
CA ARG A 441 4.48 26.80 -25.03
C ARG A 441 5.07 26.17 -23.78
N ALA A 442 4.52 26.53 -22.62
CA ALA A 442 4.81 25.86 -21.36
C ALA A 442 4.14 24.48 -21.29
N PHE A 443 4.71 23.58 -20.51
CA PHE A 443 4.10 22.28 -20.24
C PHE A 443 3.07 22.37 -19.12
N SER A 444 1.84 21.94 -19.40
CA SER A 444 0.86 21.65 -18.34
C SER A 444 1.37 20.49 -17.47
N LEU A 445 1.10 20.54 -16.15
CA LEU A 445 1.69 19.59 -15.19
C LEU A 445 1.38 18.12 -15.54
N HIS A 446 0.15 17.83 -15.99
CA HIS A 446 -0.30 16.49 -16.38
C HIS A 446 0.44 15.88 -17.58
N ARG A 447 1.28 16.66 -18.28
CA ARG A 447 2.09 16.19 -19.40
C ARG A 447 3.38 15.50 -18.97
N ALA A 448 3.81 15.66 -17.72
CA ALA A 448 4.94 14.95 -17.14
C ALA A 448 4.41 13.95 -16.11
N LEU A 449 4.60 12.65 -16.34
CA LEU A 449 4.20 11.59 -15.42
C LEU A 449 5.43 11.01 -14.72
N LEU A 450 5.25 10.48 -13.51
CA LEU A 450 6.32 9.82 -12.78
C LEU A 450 6.84 8.60 -13.54
N PRO A 451 8.14 8.26 -13.44
CA PRO A 451 8.74 7.16 -14.22
C PRO A 451 8.06 5.80 -14.06
N TRP A 452 7.39 5.56 -12.93
CA TRP A 452 6.69 4.33 -12.59
C TRP A 452 5.18 4.38 -12.84
N ALA A 453 4.63 5.51 -13.31
CA ALA A 453 3.21 5.61 -13.63
C ALA A 453 2.88 4.77 -14.88
N ASP A 454 1.80 3.98 -14.84
CA ASP A 454 1.37 3.18 -15.98
C ASP A 454 0.04 3.72 -16.54
N THR A 455 0.08 4.17 -17.80
CA THR A 455 -1.09 4.69 -18.51
C THR A 455 -2.08 3.60 -18.96
N LYS A 456 -1.70 2.32 -18.82
CA LYS A 456 -2.51 1.15 -19.18
C LYS A 456 -2.91 0.31 -17.96
N ALA A 457 -2.59 0.74 -16.75
CA ALA A 457 -2.88 -0.03 -15.55
C ALA A 457 -4.38 -0.24 -15.34
N ASP A 458 -4.72 -1.43 -14.85
CA ASP A 458 -6.07 -1.76 -14.41
C ASP A 458 -6.21 -1.45 -12.91
N VAL A 459 -6.61 -0.21 -12.60
CA VAL A 459 -6.58 0.41 -11.25
C VAL A 459 -7.43 -0.31 -10.19
N GLY A 460 -8.17 -1.36 -10.56
CA GLY A 460 -8.97 -2.19 -9.66
C GLY A 460 -8.42 -3.59 -9.37
N LYS A 461 -7.35 -4.03 -10.03
CA LYS A 461 -6.82 -5.38 -9.83
C LYS A 461 -5.86 -5.41 -8.63
N PRO A 462 -6.01 -6.39 -7.72
CA PRO A 462 -5.02 -6.62 -6.68
C PRO A 462 -3.64 -6.82 -7.32
N VAL A 463 -2.70 -5.99 -6.92
CA VAL A 463 -1.32 -6.11 -7.36
C VAL A 463 -0.70 -7.29 -6.64
N ALA A 464 -0.16 -8.25 -7.39
CA ALA A 464 0.60 -9.34 -6.79
C ALA A 464 1.76 -8.76 -5.96
N LEU A 465 1.93 -9.27 -4.74
CA LEU A 465 3.11 -8.95 -3.94
C LEU A 465 4.34 -9.49 -4.68
N THR A 466 5.15 -8.60 -5.22
CA THR A 466 6.43 -8.95 -5.81
C THR A 466 7.50 -8.94 -4.72
N ARG A 467 8.29 -10.02 -4.66
CA ARG A 467 9.45 -10.07 -3.77
C ARG A 467 10.48 -9.04 -4.26
N PRO A 468 10.93 -8.09 -3.42
CA PRO A 468 12.01 -7.19 -3.78
C PRO A 468 13.29 -7.97 -4.14
N PRO A 469 14.01 -7.61 -5.21
CA PRO A 469 15.26 -8.29 -5.60
C PRO A 469 16.32 -8.31 -4.50
N GLU A 470 16.33 -7.29 -3.62
CA GLU A 470 17.24 -7.18 -2.48
C GLU A 470 17.07 -8.33 -1.47
N LEU A 471 15.95 -9.05 -1.51
CA LEU A 471 15.65 -10.17 -0.63
C LEU A 471 16.06 -11.53 -1.21
N ASP A 472 16.67 -11.58 -2.39
CA ASP A 472 17.10 -12.84 -3.01
C ASP A 472 18.10 -13.59 -2.11
N GLY A 473 17.84 -14.87 -1.87
CA GLY A 473 18.62 -15.70 -0.93
C GLY A 473 18.31 -15.47 0.56
N GLY A 474 17.39 -14.56 0.90
CA GLY A 474 16.88 -14.37 2.25
C GLY A 474 15.90 -15.47 2.68
N SER A 475 15.95 -15.86 3.96
CA SER A 475 15.09 -16.89 4.56
C SER A 475 14.13 -16.29 5.57
N TRP A 476 12.83 -16.58 5.40
CA TRP A 476 11.79 -16.17 6.33
C TRP A 476 12.03 -16.76 7.74
N ALA A 477 12.39 -18.04 7.82
CA ALA A 477 12.66 -18.75 9.06
C ALA A 477 13.82 -18.15 9.87
N ARG A 478 14.96 -17.89 9.21
CA ARG A 478 16.12 -17.25 9.85
C ARG A 478 15.79 -15.81 10.24
N GLY A 479 15.00 -15.11 9.43
CA GLY A 479 14.52 -13.76 9.71
C GLY A 479 13.65 -13.68 10.96
N ARG A 480 12.74 -14.64 11.13
CA ARG A 480 11.93 -14.78 12.34
C ARG A 480 12.82 -14.92 13.58
N LYS A 481 13.87 -15.76 13.52
CA LYS A 481 14.83 -15.92 14.62
C LYS A 481 15.59 -14.63 14.94
N VAL A 482 15.93 -13.83 13.93
CA VAL A 482 16.53 -12.50 14.14
C VAL A 482 15.53 -11.58 14.84
N TYR A 483 14.27 -11.53 14.38
CA TYR A 483 13.22 -10.68 14.94
C TYR A 483 12.93 -10.94 16.43
N PHE A 484 12.80 -12.22 16.80
CA PHE A 484 12.56 -12.66 18.18
C PHE A 484 13.84 -12.83 19.01
N GLY A 485 15.01 -12.65 18.40
CA GLY A 485 16.30 -12.74 19.08
C GLY A 485 16.68 -11.47 19.82
N GLU A 486 17.46 -11.60 20.88
CA GLU A 486 17.93 -10.47 21.71
C GLU A 486 18.85 -9.48 20.96
N GLN A 487 19.47 -9.92 19.85
CA GLN A 487 20.37 -9.09 19.05
C GLN A 487 19.64 -7.95 18.33
N ALA A 488 18.49 -8.23 17.72
CA ALA A 488 17.63 -7.23 17.10
C ALA A 488 16.56 -6.72 18.08
N ALA A 489 16.01 -7.60 18.92
CA ALA A 489 15.01 -7.32 19.95
C ALA A 489 13.73 -6.62 19.44
N CYS A 490 13.42 -6.72 18.14
CA CYS A 490 12.25 -6.09 17.53
C CYS A 490 10.94 -6.48 18.23
N PHE A 491 10.84 -7.76 18.63
CA PHE A 491 9.67 -8.34 19.30
C PHE A 491 9.34 -7.69 20.66
N LYS A 492 10.29 -7.01 21.32
CA LYS A 492 10.02 -6.38 22.63
C LYS A 492 9.05 -5.22 22.51
N CYS A 493 9.11 -4.51 21.39
CA CYS A 493 8.25 -3.35 21.14
C CYS A 493 7.15 -3.64 20.14
N HIS A 494 7.42 -4.46 19.12
CA HIS A 494 6.50 -4.65 18.00
C HIS A 494 5.79 -6.00 18.06
N THR A 495 4.55 -5.99 17.57
CA THR A 495 3.79 -7.20 17.26
C THR A 495 4.00 -7.57 15.79
N VAL A 496 4.05 -8.87 15.49
CA VAL A 496 3.97 -9.43 14.14
C VAL A 496 3.25 -10.78 14.21
N HIS A 497 2.26 -11.01 13.36
CA HIS A 497 1.45 -12.23 13.36
C HIS A 497 0.91 -12.61 14.76
N ALA A 498 0.42 -11.60 15.50
CA ALA A 498 -0.10 -11.70 16.88
C ALA A 498 0.91 -12.10 17.96
N GLN A 499 2.22 -12.00 17.69
CA GLN A 499 3.30 -12.27 18.65
C GLN A 499 4.18 -11.02 18.84
N GLY A 500 4.65 -10.78 20.06
CA GLY A 500 5.54 -9.66 20.41
C GLY A 500 4.91 -8.65 21.37
N GLY A 501 5.49 -7.46 21.43
CA GLY A 501 5.07 -6.36 22.30
C GLY A 501 4.08 -5.40 21.61
N ASP A 502 3.46 -4.54 22.40
CA ASP A 502 2.45 -3.59 21.92
C ASP A 502 2.90 -2.12 22.03
N ILE A 503 4.15 -1.86 22.45
CA ILE A 503 4.71 -0.51 22.63
C ILE A 503 4.84 0.22 21.29
N GLY A 504 5.18 -0.49 20.22
CA GLY A 504 5.31 -0.02 18.84
C GLY A 504 4.20 -0.56 17.93
N PRO A 505 4.09 -0.05 16.69
CA PRO A 505 3.06 -0.48 15.74
C PRO A 505 3.15 -1.96 15.38
N ASP A 506 1.99 -2.58 15.09
CA ASP A 506 1.91 -3.92 14.51
C ASP A 506 2.52 -3.93 13.10
N LEU A 507 3.53 -4.78 12.91
CA LEU A 507 4.31 -4.90 11.68
C LEU A 507 3.78 -5.96 10.71
N THR A 508 2.66 -6.62 11.03
CA THR A 508 2.06 -7.68 10.19
C THR A 508 1.76 -7.21 8.76
N ASN A 509 1.48 -5.92 8.56
CA ASN A 509 1.15 -5.35 7.25
C ASN A 509 2.39 -4.83 6.48
N LEU A 510 3.61 -4.99 7.00
CA LEU A 510 4.83 -4.54 6.31
C LEU A 510 5.06 -5.23 4.96
N ILE A 511 4.47 -6.41 4.73
CA ILE A 511 4.49 -7.11 3.43
C ILE A 511 3.94 -6.25 2.27
N HIS A 512 3.18 -5.20 2.58
CA HIS A 512 2.62 -4.26 1.61
C HIS A 512 3.45 -2.98 1.44
N ARG A 513 4.57 -2.82 2.16
CA ARG A 513 5.48 -1.68 2.03
C ARG A 513 6.64 -2.02 1.11
N ASP A 514 7.23 -1.00 0.49
CA ASP A 514 8.43 -1.17 -0.31
C ASP A 514 9.67 -1.36 0.58
N TYR A 515 10.68 -2.06 0.04
CA TYR A 515 11.93 -2.35 0.73
C TYR A 515 12.64 -1.08 1.21
N GLY A 516 12.71 -0.05 0.36
CA GLY A 516 13.43 1.18 0.65
C GLY A 516 12.83 1.94 1.84
N SER A 517 11.51 2.05 1.91
CA SER A 517 10.84 2.74 3.02
C SER A 517 10.98 1.99 4.35
N VAL A 518 10.88 0.66 4.36
CA VAL A 518 11.08 -0.12 5.59
C VAL A 518 12.55 -0.10 6.01
N MET A 519 13.50 -0.18 5.07
CA MET A 519 14.92 -0.03 5.36
C MET A 519 15.23 1.34 5.99
N ARG A 520 14.67 2.42 5.42
CA ARG A 520 14.78 3.78 5.97
C ARG A 520 14.21 3.85 7.38
N ASP A 521 13.03 3.31 7.63
CA ASP A 521 12.40 3.35 8.95
C ASP A 521 13.20 2.56 10.00
N ILE A 522 13.94 1.52 9.62
CA ILE A 522 14.81 0.79 10.55
C ILE A 522 16.14 1.52 10.77
N THR A 523 16.72 2.10 9.72
CA THR A 523 18.04 2.79 9.80
C THR A 523 17.95 4.20 10.35
N GLN A 524 16.78 4.83 10.20
CA GLN A 524 16.45 6.17 10.66
C GLN A 524 15.09 6.13 11.36
N PRO A 525 15.00 5.52 12.56
CA PRO A 525 13.72 5.30 13.26
C PRO A 525 12.98 6.59 13.60
N SER A 526 13.68 7.72 13.65
CA SER A 526 13.08 9.04 13.85
C SER A 526 12.68 9.73 12.54
N PHE A 527 12.83 9.12 11.35
CA PHE A 527 12.48 9.77 10.08
C PHE A 527 11.00 10.20 10.01
N ALA A 528 10.10 9.30 10.40
CA ALA A 528 8.68 9.58 10.60
C ALA A 528 8.09 8.55 11.57
N ILE A 529 7.29 9.02 12.53
CA ILE A 529 6.76 8.18 13.63
C ILE A 529 5.25 8.10 13.52
N ASN A 530 4.66 6.92 13.71
CA ASN A 530 3.20 6.77 13.71
C ASN A 530 2.58 7.70 14.78
N PRO A 531 1.63 8.59 14.44
CA PRO A 531 1.03 9.53 15.39
C PRO A 531 0.45 8.87 16.65
N ASP A 532 -0.09 7.65 16.53
CA ASP A 532 -0.65 6.89 17.67
C ASP A 532 0.42 6.30 18.60
N PHE A 533 1.68 6.35 18.17
CA PHE A 533 2.85 5.78 18.85
C PHE A 533 3.94 6.84 19.08
N LEU A 534 3.61 8.13 18.98
CA LEU A 534 4.59 9.19 19.17
C LEU A 534 5.05 9.26 20.63
N PRO A 535 6.35 9.11 20.93
CA PRO A 535 6.84 9.14 22.30
C PRO A 535 6.60 10.49 22.97
N GLN A 536 6.40 10.46 24.29
CA GLN A 536 6.27 11.63 25.14
C GLN A 536 7.39 11.66 26.18
N LEU A 537 7.87 12.86 26.46
CA LEU A 537 8.62 13.20 27.67
C LEU A 537 7.60 13.48 28.78
N VAL A 538 7.48 12.56 29.72
CA VAL A 538 6.55 12.63 30.86
C VAL A 538 7.34 13.07 32.09
N THR A 539 7.10 14.30 32.53
CA THR A 539 7.65 14.80 33.80
C THR A 539 6.65 14.49 34.91
N MET A 540 7.11 13.78 35.94
CA MET A 540 6.34 13.42 37.12
C MET A 540 6.43 14.54 38.18
N ASN A 541 5.49 14.56 39.12
CA ASN A 541 5.51 15.49 40.26
C ASN A 541 6.65 15.22 41.26
N ASP A 542 7.27 14.03 41.18
CA ASP A 542 8.44 13.63 41.97
C ASP A 542 9.78 13.86 41.24
N ASP A 543 9.76 14.75 40.24
CA ASP A 543 10.89 15.13 39.39
C ASP A 543 11.46 14.03 38.48
N ARG A 544 10.90 12.81 38.48
CA ARG A 544 11.28 11.79 37.50
C ARG A 544 10.82 12.20 36.10
N VAL A 545 11.69 11.95 35.11
CA VAL A 545 11.34 12.11 33.69
C VAL A 545 11.34 10.74 33.04
N LEU A 546 10.19 10.34 32.52
CA LEU A 546 10.00 9.10 31.77
C LEU A 546 9.89 9.44 30.29
N THR A 547 10.56 8.67 29.43
CA THR A 547 10.45 8.81 27.97
C THR A 547 9.86 7.53 27.41
N GLY A 548 8.71 7.63 26.72
CA GLY A 548 8.05 6.45 26.19
C GLY A 548 6.79 6.72 25.40
N VAL A 549 6.27 5.69 24.75
CA VAL A 549 4.95 5.72 24.11
C VAL A 549 3.89 5.66 25.20
N VAL A 550 2.99 6.63 25.23
CA VAL A 550 2.00 6.77 26.31
C VAL A 550 0.62 6.32 25.83
N ARG A 551 0.00 5.41 26.59
CA ARG A 551 -1.38 4.97 26.39
C ARG A 551 -2.18 5.13 27.67
N THR A 552 -3.49 5.36 27.55
CA THR A 552 -4.39 5.32 28.70
C THR A 552 -5.14 3.99 28.73
N VAL A 553 -4.94 3.19 29.77
CA VAL A 553 -5.59 1.89 29.97
C VAL A 553 -6.16 1.86 31.38
N GLY A 554 -7.47 1.60 31.50
CA GLY A 554 -8.14 1.55 32.82
C GLY A 554 -8.01 2.84 33.65
N GLY A 555 -7.88 4.01 33.01
CA GLY A 555 -7.70 5.30 33.68
C GLY A 555 -6.25 5.63 34.09
N LYS A 556 -5.30 4.70 33.89
CA LYS A 556 -3.88 4.89 34.17
C LYS A 556 -3.08 5.14 32.89
N LEU A 557 -1.94 5.81 33.03
CA LEU A 557 -0.98 6.02 31.95
C LEU A 557 0.01 4.85 31.91
N HIS A 558 0.02 4.13 30.80
CA HIS A 558 0.99 3.09 30.48
C HIS A 558 2.06 3.72 29.58
N ILE A 559 3.30 3.77 30.07
CA ILE A 559 4.43 4.42 29.42
C ILE A 559 5.43 3.33 28.99
N GLY A 560 5.42 2.98 27.71
CA GLY A 560 6.30 1.97 27.12
C GLY A 560 7.67 2.55 26.76
N GLY A 561 8.72 2.06 27.42
CA GLY A 561 10.10 2.49 27.23
C GLY A 561 10.86 1.72 26.15
N ALA A 562 12.04 2.24 25.78
CA ALA A 562 12.93 1.62 24.79
C ALA A 562 13.51 0.25 25.23
N ASP A 563 13.42 -0.08 26.52
CA ASP A 563 13.84 -1.38 27.07
C ASP A 563 12.76 -2.48 26.93
N GLY A 564 11.62 -2.15 26.32
CA GLY A 564 10.48 -3.06 26.17
C GLY A 564 9.60 -3.15 27.41
N LYS A 565 9.83 -2.32 28.44
CA LYS A 565 9.04 -2.35 29.67
C LYS A 565 8.00 -1.23 29.68
N THR A 566 6.86 -1.52 30.31
CA THR A 566 5.80 -0.53 30.54
C THR A 566 5.82 -0.07 31.99
N THR A 567 5.97 1.23 32.21
CA THR A 567 5.77 1.86 33.52
C THR A 567 4.33 2.35 33.62
N VAL A 568 3.64 2.01 34.71
CA VAL A 568 2.26 2.47 34.96
C VAL A 568 2.30 3.65 35.93
N ALA A 569 1.65 4.75 35.57
CA ALA A 569 1.56 5.97 36.36
C ALA A 569 0.11 6.45 36.47
N ASP A 570 -0.26 7.02 37.61
CA ASP A 570 -1.54 7.69 37.76
C ASP A 570 -1.45 9.11 37.16
N LYS A 571 -2.51 9.55 36.47
CA LYS A 571 -2.52 10.85 35.77
C LYS A 571 -2.29 12.03 36.73
N ALA A 572 -2.70 11.88 37.99
CA ALA A 572 -2.50 12.87 39.05
C ALA A 572 -1.01 13.08 39.40
N ASP A 573 -0.15 12.10 39.13
CA ASP A 573 1.28 12.15 39.43
C ASP A 573 2.10 12.79 38.30
N VAL A 574 1.46 13.14 37.18
CA VAL A 574 2.11 13.72 36.01
C VAL A 574 2.06 15.24 36.06
N ALA A 575 3.23 15.88 36.09
CA ALA A 575 3.38 17.33 36.04
C ALA A 575 3.19 17.86 34.61
N SER A 576 3.80 17.21 33.62
CA SER A 576 3.64 17.59 32.20
C SER A 576 3.96 16.45 31.23
N MET A 577 3.42 16.52 30.02
CA MET A 577 3.77 15.64 28.90
C MET A 577 4.08 16.48 27.67
N LYS A 578 5.18 16.18 26.99
CA LYS A 578 5.57 16.86 25.73
C LYS A 578 5.94 15.83 24.67
N PRO A 579 5.48 15.97 23.42
CA PRO A 579 5.92 15.11 22.33
C PRO A 579 7.43 15.15 22.13
N SER A 580 8.04 13.99 21.89
CA SER A 580 9.45 13.85 21.51
C SER A 580 9.56 13.71 19.99
N PRO A 581 10.50 14.43 19.33
CA PRO A 581 10.82 14.22 17.92
C PRO A 581 11.65 12.95 17.68
N LEU A 582 12.20 12.35 18.76
CA LEU A 582 13.01 11.15 18.70
C LEU A 582 12.15 9.91 18.97
N SER A 583 12.34 8.89 18.13
CA SER A 583 11.78 7.56 18.33
C SER A 583 12.42 6.87 19.54
N ILE A 584 11.66 5.97 20.18
CA ILE A 584 12.20 5.07 21.20
C ILE A 584 12.88 3.83 20.59
N MET A 585 12.69 3.59 19.28
CA MET A 585 13.40 2.52 18.57
C MET A 585 14.90 2.87 18.51
N PRO A 586 15.80 1.95 18.89
CA PRO A 586 17.23 2.23 18.89
C PRO A 586 17.77 2.55 17.50
N ASP A 587 18.63 3.56 17.41
CA ASP A 587 19.46 3.78 16.23
C ASP A 587 20.45 2.61 16.03
N ASP A 588 20.98 2.48 14.81
CA ASP A 588 22.04 1.52 14.48
C ASP A 588 21.71 0.04 14.73
N LEU A 589 20.43 -0.32 14.83
CA LEU A 589 19.97 -1.69 15.08
C LEU A 589 20.54 -2.67 14.05
N LEU A 590 20.60 -2.28 12.78
CA LEU A 590 21.19 -3.11 11.72
C LEU A 590 22.71 -3.24 11.79
N LYS A 591 23.44 -2.30 12.42
CA LYS A 591 24.90 -2.42 12.59
C LYS A 591 25.27 -3.59 13.51
N LYS A 592 24.33 -4.06 14.32
CA LYS A 592 24.50 -5.24 15.18
C LYS A 592 24.32 -6.54 14.41
N LEU A 593 23.77 -6.52 13.20
CA LEU A 593 23.43 -7.71 12.42
C LEU A 593 24.41 -7.91 11.26
N ALA A 594 24.73 -9.17 10.96
CA ALA A 594 25.41 -9.49 9.71
C ALA A 594 24.52 -9.15 8.49
N PRO A 595 25.10 -8.88 7.31
CA PRO A 595 24.32 -8.60 6.10
C PRO A 595 23.27 -9.68 5.78
N GLU A 596 23.61 -10.95 5.99
CA GLU A 596 22.70 -12.08 5.81
C GLU A 596 21.54 -12.04 6.80
N GLN A 597 21.81 -11.71 8.07
CA GLN A 597 20.77 -11.57 9.11
C GLN A 597 19.82 -10.40 8.81
N THR A 598 20.35 -9.30 8.27
CA THR A 598 19.54 -8.15 7.83
C THR A 598 18.63 -8.55 6.66
N ARG A 599 19.17 -9.24 5.66
CA ARG A 599 18.40 -9.75 4.52
C ARG A 599 17.32 -10.74 4.96
N ASP A 600 17.64 -11.64 5.88
CA ASP A 600 16.71 -12.60 6.45
C ASP A 600 15.60 -11.88 7.26
N LEU A 601 15.95 -10.92 8.11
CA LEU A 601 14.99 -10.09 8.86
C LEU A 601 14.03 -9.37 7.92
N LEU A 602 14.53 -8.73 6.87
CA LEU A 602 13.69 -8.04 5.88
C LEU A 602 12.86 -9.03 5.06
N THR A 603 13.36 -10.24 4.80
CA THR A 603 12.55 -11.30 4.20
C THR A 603 11.36 -11.65 5.09
N PHE A 604 11.58 -11.81 6.39
CA PHE A 604 10.51 -12.07 7.35
C PHE A 604 9.47 -10.94 7.42
N LEU A 605 9.91 -9.67 7.38
CA LEU A 605 9.01 -8.51 7.49
C LEU A 605 8.28 -8.17 6.19
N LEU A 606 8.89 -8.40 5.02
CA LEU A 606 8.41 -7.91 3.73
C LEU A 606 7.80 -9.01 2.85
N THR A 607 7.83 -10.27 3.29
CA THR A 607 7.19 -11.38 2.56
C THR A 607 6.11 -12.05 3.41
N PRO A 608 5.05 -12.59 2.79
CA PRO A 608 4.05 -13.36 3.52
C PRO A 608 4.68 -14.51 4.30
N ALA A 609 4.12 -14.82 5.47
CA ALA A 609 4.49 -16.04 6.19
C ALA A 609 4.22 -17.29 5.32
N PRO A 610 5.02 -18.36 5.47
CA PRO A 610 4.81 -19.59 4.73
C PRO A 610 3.37 -20.11 4.89
N SER A 611 2.66 -20.22 3.78
CA SER A 611 1.31 -20.78 3.70
C SER A 611 1.20 -21.61 2.43
N MET A 612 0.15 -22.43 2.36
CA MET A 612 -0.14 -23.13 1.12
C MET A 612 -0.68 -22.15 0.05
N PRO A 613 -0.56 -22.49 -1.25
CA PRO A 613 -1.10 -21.67 -2.33
C PRO A 613 -2.62 -21.50 -2.22
N ALA A 614 -3.09 -20.27 -2.40
CA ALA A 614 -4.51 -19.93 -2.41
C ALA A 614 -5.15 -20.02 -3.81
N ASP A 615 -4.79 -21.03 -4.61
CA ASP A 615 -5.12 -21.13 -6.04
C ASP A 615 -6.32 -22.05 -6.36
N TYR A 616 -7.14 -22.35 -5.35
CA TYR A 616 -8.29 -23.26 -5.42
C TYR A 616 -9.36 -22.84 -6.45
N ALA A 617 -10.01 -23.82 -7.09
CA ALA A 617 -11.17 -23.60 -7.94
C ALA A 617 -12.48 -23.64 -7.12
N GLY A 618 -13.36 -22.63 -7.28
CA GLY A 618 -14.66 -22.59 -6.61
C GLY A 618 -14.59 -22.13 -5.14
N THR A 619 -14.72 -20.82 -4.92
CA THR A 619 -14.62 -20.17 -3.59
C THR A 619 -15.71 -20.59 -2.59
N GLU A 620 -16.74 -21.33 -3.02
CA GLU A 620 -17.88 -21.74 -2.19
C GLU A 620 -17.58 -22.87 -1.19
N ARG A 621 -16.47 -23.59 -1.33
CA ARG A 621 -16.13 -24.75 -0.47
C ARG A 621 -15.11 -24.46 0.63
N ARG A 622 -14.41 -23.32 0.60
CA ARG A 622 -13.39 -23.00 1.61
C ARG A 622 -14.04 -22.72 2.97
N PRO A 623 -13.53 -23.31 4.07
CA PRO A 623 -13.93 -22.92 5.43
C PRO A 623 -13.73 -21.42 5.68
N ARG A 624 -14.52 -20.84 6.58
CA ARG A 624 -14.25 -19.48 7.07
C ARG A 624 -13.00 -19.49 7.96
N PRO A 625 -12.24 -18.38 8.00
CA PRO A 625 -11.11 -18.24 8.92
C PRO A 625 -11.53 -18.49 10.38
N ARG A 626 -10.65 -19.11 11.18
CA ARG A 626 -10.92 -19.44 12.59
C ARG A 626 -10.84 -18.22 13.48
N ALA A 627 -11.67 -18.14 14.52
CA ALA A 627 -11.50 -17.09 15.52
C ALA A 627 -10.24 -17.36 16.37
N LEU A 628 -9.44 -16.32 16.65
CA LEU A 628 -8.22 -16.46 17.46
C LEU A 628 -8.49 -17.08 18.85
N ALA A 629 -9.66 -16.79 19.44
CA ALA A 629 -10.08 -17.38 20.70
C ALA A 629 -10.20 -18.91 20.65
N GLU A 630 -10.64 -19.48 19.52
CA GLU A 630 -10.72 -20.95 19.34
C GLU A 630 -9.31 -21.56 19.32
N VAL A 631 -8.37 -20.91 18.64
CA VAL A 631 -6.97 -21.36 18.57
C VAL A 631 -6.32 -21.30 19.94
N ASN A 632 -6.52 -20.19 20.67
CA ASN A 632 -5.99 -20.03 22.03
C ASN A 632 -6.55 -21.07 23.01
N ALA A 633 -7.84 -21.46 22.87
CA ALA A 633 -8.42 -22.53 23.67
C ALA A 633 -7.75 -23.88 23.38
N ALA A 634 -7.45 -24.20 22.12
CA ALA A 634 -6.72 -25.43 21.77
C ALA A 634 -5.29 -25.45 22.34
N LEU A 635 -4.63 -24.29 22.38
CA LEU A 635 -3.27 -24.12 22.90
C LEU A 635 -3.18 -24.03 24.43
N ALA A 636 -4.31 -23.82 25.12
CA ALA A 636 -4.35 -23.65 26.57
C ALA A 636 -3.69 -24.81 27.34
N GLY A 637 -3.11 -24.48 28.50
CA GLY A 637 -2.41 -25.46 29.35
C GLY A 637 -0.99 -25.82 28.88
N ALA A 638 -0.46 -25.15 27.84
CA ALA A 638 0.95 -25.24 27.52
C ALA A 638 1.82 -24.62 28.64
N PRO A 639 2.99 -25.22 28.97
CA PRO A 639 3.90 -24.68 29.97
C PRO A 639 4.36 -23.25 29.65
N ASN A 640 4.45 -22.39 30.67
CA ASN A 640 5.02 -21.04 30.57
C ASN A 640 5.99 -20.81 31.75
N PRO A 641 7.32 -20.74 31.53
CA PRO A 641 7.99 -20.78 30.22
C PRO A 641 7.87 -22.14 29.52
N PRO A 642 8.02 -22.20 28.19
CA PRO A 642 8.04 -23.45 27.44
C PRO A 642 9.08 -24.44 27.99
N GLU A 643 8.77 -25.73 27.89
CA GLU A 643 9.70 -26.79 28.27
C GLU A 643 10.99 -26.76 27.43
N LYS A 644 12.10 -27.19 28.02
CA LYS A 644 13.39 -27.25 27.33
C LYS A 644 13.34 -28.25 26.18
N THR A 645 13.78 -27.81 25.01
CA THR A 645 13.86 -28.61 23.79
C THR A 645 15.31 -29.03 23.52
N ARG A 646 15.52 -30.23 22.99
CA ARG A 646 16.84 -30.66 22.47
C ARG A 646 16.95 -30.44 20.96
N PRO A 647 18.17 -30.42 20.39
CA PRO A 647 18.36 -30.50 18.95
C PRO A 647 17.70 -31.74 18.35
N ILE A 648 16.91 -31.55 17.29
CA ILE A 648 16.32 -32.64 16.49
C ILE A 648 16.48 -32.34 15.00
N ARG A 649 16.59 -33.39 14.20
CA ARG A 649 16.51 -33.36 12.74
C ARG A 649 15.19 -33.97 12.29
N VAL A 650 14.43 -33.22 11.50
CA VAL A 650 13.15 -33.66 10.90
C VAL A 650 13.30 -33.72 9.39
N VAL A 651 12.89 -34.84 8.79
CA VAL A 651 12.90 -35.01 7.33
C VAL A 651 11.47 -34.89 6.81
N LEU A 652 11.22 -33.93 5.92
CA LEU A 652 9.95 -33.80 5.20
C LEU A 652 10.07 -34.52 3.85
N VAL A 653 9.15 -35.44 3.58
CA VAL A 653 9.15 -36.28 2.39
C VAL A 653 7.90 -35.97 1.58
N ALA A 654 8.10 -35.52 0.33
CA ALA A 654 7.03 -35.17 -0.59
C ALA A 654 7.18 -35.86 -1.94
N GLY A 655 6.08 -36.00 -2.68
CA GLY A 655 6.08 -36.59 -4.03
C GLY A 655 5.83 -35.57 -5.14
N ALA A 656 5.76 -36.03 -6.38
CA ALA A 656 5.25 -35.21 -7.47
C ALA A 656 3.76 -34.91 -7.27
N LYS A 657 3.34 -33.66 -7.57
CA LYS A 657 1.92 -33.26 -7.56
C LYS A 657 1.11 -34.16 -8.48
N ASP A 658 -0.04 -34.64 -8.01
CA ASP A 658 -0.88 -35.63 -8.71
C ASP A 658 -2.35 -35.20 -8.88
N HIS A 659 -2.78 -34.07 -8.30
CA HIS A 659 -4.14 -33.53 -8.40
C HIS A 659 -4.17 -32.09 -8.95
N GLY A 660 -5.40 -31.53 -9.02
CA GLY A 660 -5.68 -30.19 -9.52
C GLY A 660 -5.14 -29.06 -8.63
N LYS A 661 -5.56 -27.82 -8.91
CA LYS A 661 -5.15 -26.67 -8.09
C LYS A 661 -5.66 -26.80 -6.66
N GLY A 662 -4.79 -26.53 -5.69
CA GLY A 662 -5.14 -26.61 -4.27
C GLY A 662 -5.38 -28.00 -3.68
N GLU A 663 -5.14 -29.09 -4.43
CA GLU A 663 -5.30 -30.48 -3.99
C GLU A 663 -3.96 -31.23 -4.14
N HIS A 664 -3.59 -32.03 -3.13
CA HIS A 664 -2.38 -32.88 -3.13
C HIS A 664 -1.12 -32.17 -3.65
N ASP A 665 -0.94 -30.90 -3.26
CA ASP A 665 0.20 -30.10 -3.72
C ASP A 665 1.42 -30.37 -2.83
N TYR A 666 1.96 -31.59 -2.94
CA TYR A 666 3.09 -32.03 -2.12
C TYR A 666 4.32 -31.13 -2.28
N PRO A 667 4.70 -30.64 -3.48
CA PRO A 667 5.81 -29.70 -3.64
C PRO A 667 5.56 -28.36 -2.93
N ALA A 668 4.34 -27.81 -3.00
CA ALA A 668 4.01 -26.58 -2.29
C ALA A 668 4.02 -26.80 -0.77
N TRP A 669 3.51 -27.94 -0.29
CA TRP A 669 3.59 -28.33 1.11
C TRP A 669 5.04 -28.45 1.59
N LEU A 670 5.89 -29.13 0.83
CA LEU A 670 7.31 -29.29 1.16
C LEU A 670 8.00 -27.94 1.32
N LYS A 671 7.73 -27.00 0.39
CA LYS A 671 8.26 -25.63 0.45
C LYS A 671 7.75 -24.88 1.69
N ALA A 672 6.42 -24.81 1.88
CA ALA A 672 5.83 -24.04 2.96
C ALA A 672 6.18 -24.59 4.34
N TRP A 673 6.09 -25.91 4.53
CA TRP A 673 6.33 -26.56 5.83
C TRP A 673 7.81 -26.68 6.17
N SER A 674 8.71 -26.77 5.17
CA SER A 674 10.15 -26.72 5.46
C SER A 674 10.56 -25.35 5.99
N GLU A 675 10.07 -24.27 5.38
CA GLU A 675 10.29 -22.90 5.89
C GLU A 675 9.62 -22.68 7.25
N LEU A 676 8.37 -23.15 7.44
CA LEU A 676 7.66 -23.00 8.71
C LEU A 676 8.38 -23.73 9.85
N LEU A 677 8.71 -25.01 9.69
CA LEU A 677 9.37 -25.81 10.73
C LEU A 677 10.79 -25.32 11.02
N ALA A 678 11.54 -24.86 10.01
CA ALA A 678 12.89 -24.32 10.21
C ALA A 678 12.91 -23.05 11.09
N ALA A 679 11.75 -22.42 11.31
CA ALA A 679 11.60 -21.24 12.14
C ALA A 679 11.58 -21.55 13.65
N ALA A 680 11.35 -22.81 14.04
CA ALA A 680 11.43 -23.22 15.45
C ALA A 680 12.88 -23.35 15.95
N ASP A 681 13.05 -23.34 17.27
CA ASP A 681 14.34 -23.52 17.91
C ASP A 681 14.83 -24.97 17.89
N ASN A 682 16.15 -25.14 17.92
CA ASN A 682 16.84 -26.43 18.03
C ASN A 682 16.36 -27.49 17.01
N ILE A 683 16.04 -27.07 15.78
CA ILE A 683 15.59 -27.97 14.71
C ILE A 683 16.44 -27.80 13.46
N GLU A 684 16.79 -28.93 12.86
CA GLU A 684 17.28 -29.03 11.50
C GLU A 684 16.19 -29.64 10.62
N VAL A 685 15.85 -29.00 9.51
CA VAL A 685 14.85 -29.51 8.56
C VAL A 685 15.57 -29.95 7.29
N VAL A 686 15.36 -31.21 6.89
CA VAL A 686 15.85 -31.78 5.64
C VAL A 686 14.65 -32.13 4.78
N THR A 687 14.76 -31.94 3.47
CA THR A 687 13.70 -32.26 2.51
C THR A 687 14.11 -33.41 1.61
N ALA A 688 13.20 -34.32 1.32
CA ALA A 688 13.41 -35.41 0.37
C ALA A 688 12.22 -35.52 -0.61
N MET A 689 12.53 -35.81 -1.88
CA MET A 689 11.51 -36.15 -2.88
C MET A 689 11.40 -37.67 -3.00
N GLU A 690 10.18 -38.19 -2.96
CA GLU A 690 9.78 -39.61 -3.06
C GLU A 690 10.25 -40.52 -1.91
N TRP A 691 11.53 -40.46 -1.53
CA TRP A 691 12.10 -41.25 -0.43
C TRP A 691 13.39 -40.63 0.14
N PRO A 692 13.63 -40.68 1.46
CA PRO A 692 14.86 -40.18 2.07
C PRO A 692 16.14 -40.93 1.63
N ALA A 693 17.28 -40.25 1.69
CA ALA A 693 18.58 -40.89 1.55
C ALA A 693 18.91 -41.76 2.77
N LYS A 694 19.80 -42.74 2.61
CA LYS A 694 20.15 -43.71 3.66
C LYS A 694 20.71 -43.03 4.92
N GLU A 695 21.50 -41.97 4.76
CA GLU A 695 22.06 -41.23 5.89
C GLU A 695 20.97 -40.55 6.73
N GLU A 696 19.86 -40.17 6.12
CA GLU A 696 18.77 -39.48 6.83
C GLU A 696 18.04 -40.41 7.79
N PHE A 697 17.87 -41.70 7.45
CA PHE A 697 17.34 -42.71 8.38
C PHE A 697 18.23 -42.91 9.63
N GLN A 698 19.53 -42.62 9.52
CA GLN A 698 20.46 -42.75 10.64
C GLN A 698 20.47 -41.50 11.54
N LYS A 699 20.22 -40.32 10.97
CA LYS A 699 20.36 -39.03 11.66
C LYS A 699 19.05 -38.42 12.13
N ALA A 700 17.94 -38.67 11.44
CA ALA A 700 16.66 -38.03 11.75
C ALA A 700 16.08 -38.52 13.09
N GLU A 701 15.41 -37.64 13.81
CA GLU A 701 14.54 -38.02 14.94
C GLU A 701 13.13 -38.31 14.47
N ALA A 702 12.66 -37.59 13.44
CA ALA A 702 11.34 -37.79 12.87
C ALA A 702 11.32 -37.62 11.35
N MET A 703 10.41 -38.34 10.70
CA MET A 703 10.12 -38.24 9.27
C MET A 703 8.63 -37.98 9.05
N VAL A 704 8.30 -37.04 8.16
CA VAL A 704 6.92 -36.67 7.83
C VAL A 704 6.68 -36.93 6.35
N PHE A 705 5.78 -37.84 6.03
CA PHE A 705 5.46 -38.24 4.67
C PHE A 705 4.13 -37.61 4.25
N TYR A 706 4.16 -36.81 3.18
CA TYR A 706 2.99 -36.30 2.48
C TYR A 706 3.21 -36.46 0.98
N GLN A 707 2.80 -37.60 0.45
CA GLN A 707 3.09 -38.00 -0.93
C GLN A 707 2.18 -39.11 -1.41
N ARG A 708 2.14 -39.32 -2.73
CA ARG A 708 1.65 -40.53 -3.37
C ARG A 708 2.68 -41.66 -3.32
N GLY A 709 2.92 -42.18 -2.12
CA GLY A 709 3.94 -43.20 -1.87
C GLY A 709 3.66 -44.55 -2.56
N SER A 710 4.72 -45.33 -2.78
CA SER A 710 4.65 -46.78 -2.98
C SER A 710 5.27 -47.48 -1.78
N TRP A 711 4.84 -48.72 -1.51
CA TRP A 711 5.44 -49.57 -0.49
C TRP A 711 5.97 -50.84 -1.10
N ASP A 712 7.19 -51.21 -0.71
CA ASP A 712 7.88 -52.43 -1.12
C ASP A 712 8.74 -52.96 0.04
N ALA A 713 9.36 -54.12 -0.14
CA ALA A 713 10.20 -54.75 0.88
C ALA A 713 11.41 -53.91 1.32
N LYS A 714 11.93 -53.03 0.45
CA LYS A 714 13.08 -52.17 0.77
C LYS A 714 12.64 -51.03 1.68
N ARG A 715 11.56 -50.32 1.31
CA ARG A 715 10.98 -49.24 2.12
C ARG A 715 10.53 -49.74 3.49
N ALA A 716 9.97 -50.95 3.52
CA ALA A 716 9.63 -51.66 4.73
C ALA A 716 10.85 -51.85 5.65
N ALA A 717 11.98 -52.34 5.11
CA ALA A 717 13.20 -52.54 5.88
C ALA A 717 13.82 -51.23 6.39
N ASP A 718 13.81 -50.17 5.58
CA ASP A 718 14.30 -48.84 5.99
C ASP A 718 13.49 -48.29 7.19
N ILE A 719 12.16 -48.43 7.14
CA ILE A 719 11.26 -47.91 8.19
C ILE A 719 11.29 -48.78 9.44
N ASP A 720 11.42 -50.10 9.31
CA ASP A 720 11.61 -50.99 10.46
C ASP A 720 12.88 -50.61 11.22
N ALA A 721 14.02 -50.48 10.52
CA ALA A 721 15.29 -50.09 11.13
C ALA A 721 15.20 -48.71 11.81
N PHE A 722 14.46 -47.78 11.21
CA PHE A 722 14.25 -46.44 11.77
C PHE A 722 13.42 -46.48 13.06
N LEU A 723 12.30 -47.22 13.07
CA LEU A 723 11.44 -47.38 14.24
C LEU A 723 12.14 -48.18 15.36
N GLU A 724 12.92 -49.21 15.03
CA GLU A 724 13.70 -49.99 15.99
C GLU A 724 14.77 -49.16 16.72
N ARG A 725 15.40 -48.21 16.02
CA ARG A 725 16.30 -47.21 16.62
C ARG A 725 15.55 -46.23 17.53
N GLY A 726 14.24 -46.12 17.35
CA GLY A 726 13.36 -45.24 18.13
C GLY A 726 12.99 -43.94 17.41
N GLY A 727 13.16 -43.89 16.08
CA GLY A 727 12.70 -42.79 15.24
C GLY A 727 11.18 -42.69 15.18
N GLY A 728 10.69 -41.52 14.81
CA GLY A 728 9.27 -41.19 14.71
C GLY A 728 8.79 -41.01 13.28
N VAL A 729 7.65 -41.58 12.90
CA VAL A 729 7.09 -41.42 11.56
C VAL A 729 5.70 -40.81 11.60
N THR A 730 5.48 -39.78 10.79
CA THR A 730 4.17 -39.17 10.58
C THR A 730 3.73 -39.41 9.14
N TYR A 731 2.55 -40.02 8.94
CA TYR A 731 1.95 -40.18 7.61
C TYR A 731 0.73 -39.28 7.46
N LEU A 732 0.74 -38.47 6.39
CA LEU A 732 -0.31 -37.52 6.08
C LEU A 732 -1.07 -37.96 4.83
N HIS A 733 -2.39 -38.06 4.97
CA HIS A 733 -3.32 -38.22 3.87
C HIS A 733 -2.96 -39.39 2.97
N TRP A 734 -2.73 -39.16 1.68
CA TRP A 734 -2.45 -40.19 0.69
C TRP A 734 -1.15 -40.99 0.95
N ALA A 735 -0.30 -40.53 1.87
CA ALA A 735 0.88 -41.28 2.29
C ALA A 735 0.57 -42.60 3.03
N VAL A 736 -0.70 -42.88 3.34
CA VAL A 736 -1.14 -44.16 3.93
C VAL A 736 -1.44 -45.26 2.89
N ASP A 737 -1.27 -45.00 1.60
CA ASP A 737 -1.45 -45.99 0.52
C ASP A 737 -0.35 -47.06 0.54
N GLY A 738 -0.74 -48.30 0.84
CA GLY A 738 0.19 -49.41 0.99
C GLY A 738 0.58 -50.10 -0.32
N ARG A 739 -0.16 -49.87 -1.41
CA ARG A 739 0.12 -50.41 -2.76
C ARG A 739 0.67 -51.84 -2.80
N GLY A 740 1.97 -51.97 -3.07
CA GLY A 740 2.65 -53.24 -3.35
C GLY A 740 2.65 -54.22 -2.19
N ASP A 741 2.45 -53.74 -0.95
CA ASP A 741 2.30 -54.57 0.24
C ASP A 741 1.42 -53.87 1.30
N VAL A 742 0.11 -53.82 1.04
CA VAL A 742 -0.86 -53.20 1.96
C VAL A 742 -0.86 -53.86 3.34
N PRO A 743 -0.93 -55.20 3.49
CA PRO A 743 -0.95 -55.83 4.82
C PRO A 743 0.35 -55.59 5.59
N GLY A 744 1.50 -55.63 4.92
CA GLY A 744 2.78 -55.31 5.55
C GLY A 744 2.85 -53.85 5.98
N PHE A 745 2.36 -52.90 5.17
CA PHE A 745 2.34 -51.50 5.58
C PHE A 745 1.39 -51.25 6.75
N ALA A 746 0.19 -51.84 6.72
CA ALA A 746 -0.79 -51.78 7.79
C ALA A 746 -0.22 -52.28 9.13
N LYS A 747 0.63 -53.31 9.13
CA LYS A 747 1.30 -53.77 10.36
C LYS A 747 2.12 -52.67 11.06
N ARG A 748 2.67 -51.72 10.29
CA ARG A 748 3.53 -50.63 10.79
C ARG A 748 2.72 -49.43 11.21
N ILE A 749 1.70 -49.09 10.43
CA ILE A 749 0.91 -47.87 10.61
C ILE A 749 -0.49 -48.12 11.17
N GLY A 750 -0.86 -49.35 11.52
CA GLY A 750 -2.18 -49.74 12.03
C GLY A 750 -3.19 -49.97 10.90
N LEU A 751 -3.50 -48.93 10.14
CA LEU A 751 -4.45 -48.97 9.02
C LEU A 751 -3.81 -48.39 7.76
N ALA A 752 -3.81 -49.15 6.68
CA ALA A 752 -3.31 -48.73 5.38
C ALA A 752 -4.42 -48.72 4.33
N VAL A 753 -4.28 -47.83 3.35
CA VAL A 753 -5.16 -47.78 2.18
C VAL A 753 -4.79 -48.91 1.22
N ASP A 754 -5.82 -49.66 0.83
CA ASP A 754 -5.83 -50.49 -0.36
C ASP A 754 -6.59 -49.72 -1.45
N SER A 755 -5.86 -49.17 -2.41
CA SER A 755 -6.44 -48.39 -3.52
C SER A 755 -7.53 -49.13 -4.30
N ALA A 756 -7.58 -50.47 -4.24
CA ALA A 756 -8.62 -51.26 -4.90
C ALA A 756 -9.91 -51.40 -4.07
N LYS A 757 -9.90 -51.04 -2.78
CA LYS A 757 -11.02 -51.28 -1.85
C LYS A 757 -11.45 -50.06 -1.05
N ILE A 758 -10.61 -49.04 -0.94
CA ILE A 758 -10.91 -47.83 -0.17
C ILE A 758 -12.23 -47.20 -0.63
N LYS A 759 -12.97 -46.67 0.33
CA LYS A 759 -14.01 -45.68 0.06
C LYS A 759 -13.60 -44.33 0.62
N PHE A 760 -13.98 -43.26 -0.08
CA PHE A 760 -13.66 -41.89 0.29
C PHE A 760 -14.77 -40.91 -0.10
N ARG A 761 -14.78 -39.73 0.52
CA ARG A 761 -15.58 -38.59 0.09
C ARG A 761 -14.91 -37.27 0.45
N HIS A 762 -15.18 -36.25 -0.35
CA HIS A 762 -14.83 -34.85 -0.04
C HIS A 762 -16.00 -34.13 0.64
N GLY A 763 -15.71 -33.27 1.62
CA GLY A 763 -16.68 -32.34 2.17
C GLY A 763 -16.53 -32.09 3.67
N PRO A 764 -17.60 -31.61 4.33
CA PRO A 764 -17.58 -31.38 5.77
C PRO A 764 -17.32 -32.68 6.57
N LEU A 765 -16.47 -32.57 7.58
CA LEU A 765 -16.12 -33.61 8.54
C LEU A 765 -16.42 -33.08 9.95
N ASP A 766 -17.34 -33.72 10.67
CA ASP A 766 -17.54 -33.51 12.10
C ASP A 766 -16.73 -34.57 12.86
N LEU A 767 -15.53 -34.19 13.32
CA LEU A 767 -14.63 -35.07 14.06
C LEU A 767 -14.99 -35.05 15.54
N ALA A 768 -14.96 -36.22 16.16
CA ALA A 768 -14.97 -36.40 17.61
C ALA A 768 -13.65 -37.05 18.06
N PHE A 769 -13.14 -36.65 19.23
CA PHE A 769 -11.84 -37.09 19.74
C PHE A 769 -11.98 -37.95 21.01
N ASN A 770 -10.98 -38.81 21.23
CA ASN A 770 -10.91 -39.68 22.39
C ASN A 770 -10.44 -38.93 23.64
N THR A 771 -11.38 -38.32 24.36
CA THR A 771 -11.09 -37.54 25.57
C THR A 771 -10.71 -38.43 26.76
N GLU A 772 -11.14 -39.69 26.78
CA GLU A 772 -10.82 -40.66 27.84
C GLU A 772 -9.34 -41.06 27.82
N ALA A 773 -8.75 -41.20 26.62
CA ALA A 773 -7.34 -41.55 26.46
C ALA A 773 -6.39 -40.44 26.93
N LYS A 774 -6.86 -39.20 27.07
CA LYS A 774 -6.08 -38.00 27.46
C LYS A 774 -4.75 -37.87 26.70
N HIS A 775 -4.74 -38.30 25.44
CA HIS A 775 -3.53 -38.32 24.64
C HIS A 775 -3.03 -36.89 24.38
N PRO A 776 -1.73 -36.58 24.57
CA PRO A 776 -1.24 -35.20 24.55
C PRO A 776 -1.42 -34.51 23.18
N ILE A 777 -1.43 -35.27 22.07
CA ILE A 777 -1.73 -34.72 20.73
C ILE A 777 -3.11 -34.06 20.69
N ALA A 778 -4.13 -34.73 21.24
CA ALA A 778 -5.53 -34.30 21.20
C ALA A 778 -5.94 -33.45 22.41
N ARG A 779 -4.97 -32.92 23.19
CA ARG A 779 -5.28 -32.07 24.36
C ARG A 779 -6.17 -30.89 23.95
N ASN A 780 -7.26 -30.68 24.69
CA ASN A 780 -8.28 -29.64 24.43
C ASN A 780 -9.09 -29.81 23.13
N PHE A 781 -9.09 -31.01 22.53
CA PHE A 781 -9.98 -31.33 21.41
C PHE A 781 -11.03 -32.33 21.87
N ASP A 782 -12.29 -31.88 21.94
CA ASP A 782 -13.45 -32.77 22.08
C ASP A 782 -14.06 -33.05 20.70
N LYS A 783 -14.19 -31.99 19.90
CA LYS A 783 -14.72 -31.99 18.53
C LYS A 783 -13.94 -31.03 17.65
N LEU A 784 -13.88 -31.33 16.35
CA LEU A 784 -13.32 -30.44 15.34
C LEU A 784 -14.12 -30.56 14.06
N LYS A 785 -14.48 -29.43 13.45
CA LYS A 785 -15.11 -29.42 12.12
C LYS A 785 -14.06 -29.12 11.08
N LEU A 786 -13.92 -29.93 10.05
CA LEU A 786 -13.06 -29.64 8.89
C LEU A 786 -13.86 -29.72 7.58
N VAL A 787 -13.30 -29.20 6.50
CA VAL A 787 -13.77 -29.49 5.13
C VAL A 787 -12.59 -30.12 4.40
N ASP A 788 -12.65 -31.44 4.25
CA ASP A 788 -11.54 -32.26 3.75
C ASP A 788 -12.06 -33.59 3.21
N GLU A 789 -11.16 -34.56 3.03
CA GLU A 789 -11.45 -35.92 2.60
C GLU A 789 -11.40 -36.89 3.78
N SER A 790 -12.35 -37.83 3.82
CA SER A 790 -12.34 -38.97 4.75
C SER A 790 -12.08 -40.28 4.00
N TYR A 791 -11.39 -41.22 4.67
CA TYR A 791 -11.16 -42.58 4.18
C TYR A 791 -11.78 -43.63 5.09
N TRP A 792 -12.35 -44.67 4.50
CA TRP A 792 -12.80 -45.86 5.24
C TRP A 792 -12.65 -47.13 4.39
N GLN A 793 -12.91 -48.29 5.02
CA GLN A 793 -12.53 -49.61 4.49
C GLN A 793 -11.01 -49.80 4.35
N LEU A 794 -10.27 -49.29 5.33
CA LEU A 794 -8.82 -49.47 5.42
C LEU A 794 -8.46 -50.91 5.83
N THR A 795 -7.31 -51.38 5.36
CA THR A 795 -6.77 -52.70 5.70
C THR A 795 -5.89 -52.61 6.94
N GLY A 796 -6.07 -53.54 7.89
CA GLY A 796 -5.27 -53.63 9.11
C GLY A 796 -6.11 -53.71 10.38
N GLU A 797 -5.44 -53.58 11.52
CA GLU A 797 -6.06 -53.59 12.84
C GLU A 797 -5.59 -52.37 13.64
N LEU A 798 -6.54 -51.64 14.22
CA LEU A 798 -6.27 -50.49 15.09
C LEU A 798 -6.97 -50.68 16.44
N PRO A 799 -6.22 -50.83 17.54
CA PRO A 799 -6.80 -50.85 18.87
C PRO A 799 -7.54 -49.53 19.17
N LYS A 800 -8.70 -49.62 19.84
CA LYS A 800 -9.57 -48.45 20.08
C LYS A 800 -8.89 -47.34 20.89
N ASP A 801 -8.02 -47.69 21.83
CA ASP A 801 -7.22 -46.76 22.66
C ASP A 801 -6.15 -46.01 21.86
N ARG A 802 -5.83 -46.48 20.64
CA ARG A 802 -4.85 -45.88 19.74
C ARG A 802 -5.48 -44.93 18.72
N ALA A 803 -6.79 -45.01 18.52
CA ALA A 803 -7.54 -44.02 17.76
C ALA A 803 -7.69 -42.73 18.56
N LEU A 804 -7.27 -41.61 17.96
CA LEU A 804 -7.31 -40.28 18.56
C LEU A 804 -8.58 -39.51 18.17
N GLY A 805 -9.05 -39.69 16.94
CA GLY A 805 -10.26 -39.02 16.45
C GLY A 805 -10.90 -39.73 15.27
N TRP A 806 -12.21 -39.54 15.14
CA TRP A 806 -13.07 -40.22 14.18
C TRP A 806 -14.11 -39.30 13.55
N ALA A 807 -14.51 -39.61 12.32
CA ALA A 807 -15.72 -39.09 11.68
C ALA A 807 -16.71 -40.24 11.46
N THR A 808 -18.00 -39.92 11.36
CA THR A 808 -19.02 -40.91 11.01
C THR A 808 -19.11 -41.06 9.50
N GLU A 809 -18.84 -42.26 8.99
CA GLU A 809 -19.07 -42.62 7.58
C GLU A 809 -19.85 -43.92 7.50
N GLU A 810 -20.88 -43.95 6.65
CA GLU A 810 -21.81 -45.08 6.54
C GLU A 810 -22.42 -45.47 7.90
N LYS A 811 -22.73 -44.46 8.74
CA LYS A 811 -23.28 -44.58 10.11
C LYS A 811 -22.35 -45.19 11.16
N GLU A 812 -21.10 -45.44 10.81
CA GLU A 812 -20.10 -46.03 11.71
C GLU A 812 -18.96 -45.04 11.99
N PRO A 813 -18.39 -45.02 13.20
CA PRO A 813 -17.20 -44.22 13.48
C PRO A 813 -15.99 -44.79 12.74
N ARG A 814 -15.33 -43.94 11.95
CA ARG A 814 -14.12 -44.28 11.19
C ARG A 814 -12.93 -43.48 11.72
N PRO A 815 -11.83 -44.13 12.11
CA PRO A 815 -10.65 -43.43 12.62
C PRO A 815 -10.01 -42.60 11.50
N LEU A 816 -9.76 -41.33 11.77
CA LEU A 816 -9.07 -40.40 10.87
C LEU A 816 -7.76 -39.87 11.48
N PHE A 817 -7.58 -40.01 12.79
CA PHE A 817 -6.33 -39.74 13.48
C PHE A 817 -6.01 -40.88 14.43
N TRP A 818 -4.77 -41.35 14.44
CA TRP A 818 -4.33 -42.36 15.40
C TRP A 818 -2.82 -42.30 15.64
N SER A 819 -2.41 -42.94 16.72
CA SER A 819 -1.01 -43.01 17.13
C SER A 819 -0.64 -44.40 17.64
N LEU A 820 0.56 -44.87 17.30
CA LEU A 820 1.06 -46.19 17.65
C LEU A 820 2.48 -46.08 18.22
N GLU A 821 2.80 -47.00 19.14
CA GLU A 821 4.18 -47.23 19.56
C GLU A 821 4.63 -48.57 18.97
N GLN A 822 5.65 -48.52 18.11
CA GLN A 822 6.19 -49.68 17.39
C GLN A 822 7.58 -49.98 17.95
N GLY A 823 7.64 -50.86 18.96
CA GLY A 823 8.87 -51.10 19.72
C GLY A 823 9.34 -49.80 20.41
N LYS A 824 10.48 -49.26 19.99
CA LYS A 824 11.00 -47.97 20.50
C LYS A 824 10.49 -46.78 19.70
N GLY A 825 9.91 -46.99 18.52
CA GLY A 825 9.47 -45.94 17.60
C GLY A 825 8.05 -45.47 17.87
N ARG A 826 7.69 -44.33 17.29
CA ARG A 826 6.36 -43.73 17.39
C ARG A 826 5.81 -43.44 16.00
N VAL A 827 4.57 -43.79 15.75
CA VAL A 827 3.87 -43.52 14.49
C VAL A 827 2.65 -42.67 14.76
N PHE A 828 2.50 -41.57 14.02
CA PHE A 828 1.29 -40.75 14.02
C PHE A 828 0.72 -40.72 12.60
N VAL A 829 -0.60 -40.84 12.48
CA VAL A 829 -1.28 -40.78 11.19
C VAL A 829 -2.41 -39.78 11.24
N SER A 830 -2.49 -38.96 10.19
CA SER A 830 -3.59 -38.05 9.90
C SER A 830 -4.13 -38.35 8.51
N VAL A 831 -5.38 -38.80 8.43
CA VAL A 831 -6.07 -38.98 7.14
C VAL A 831 -6.43 -37.65 6.48
N PRO A 832 -6.90 -36.59 7.19
CA PRO A 832 -7.10 -35.30 6.56
C PRO A 832 -5.79 -34.68 6.04
N GLY A 833 -5.89 -33.83 5.03
CA GLY A 833 -4.75 -33.26 4.28
C GLY A 833 -4.91 -33.30 2.76
N HIS A 834 -6.13 -33.44 2.23
CA HIS A 834 -6.37 -33.43 0.78
C HIS A 834 -6.16 -32.03 0.20
N TYR A 835 -6.73 -31.03 0.86
CA TYR A 835 -6.72 -29.66 0.40
C TYR A 835 -5.58 -28.85 1.01
N SER A 836 -5.04 -27.93 0.21
CA SER A 836 -4.03 -26.99 0.66
C SER A 836 -4.53 -26.13 1.83
N TRP A 837 -5.83 -25.79 1.91
CA TRP A 837 -6.37 -24.99 3.02
C TRP A 837 -6.41 -25.75 4.35
N THR A 838 -6.43 -27.09 4.32
CA THR A 838 -6.43 -27.88 5.56
C THR A 838 -5.14 -27.62 6.32
N PHE A 839 -4.01 -27.58 5.61
CA PHE A 839 -2.71 -27.27 6.22
C PHE A 839 -2.61 -25.85 6.75
N ASP A 840 -3.48 -24.92 6.32
CA ASP A 840 -3.54 -23.55 6.81
C ASP A 840 -4.64 -23.34 7.87
N ASP A 841 -5.46 -24.37 8.18
CA ASP A 841 -6.38 -24.33 9.33
C ASP A 841 -5.55 -24.43 10.63
N PRO A 842 -5.61 -23.42 11.51
CA PRO A 842 -4.76 -23.38 12.70
C PRO A 842 -5.06 -24.51 13.69
N LEU A 843 -6.30 -25.01 13.76
CA LEU A 843 -6.65 -26.11 14.66
C LEU A 843 -6.12 -27.45 14.13
N PHE A 844 -6.16 -27.65 12.81
CA PHE A 844 -5.50 -28.81 12.19
C PHE A 844 -3.98 -28.75 12.35
N ARG A 845 -3.37 -27.56 12.17
CA ARG A 845 -1.94 -27.35 12.43
C ARG A 845 -1.53 -27.76 13.85
N VAL A 846 -2.32 -27.40 14.87
CA VAL A 846 -2.04 -27.83 16.26
C VAL A 846 -1.92 -29.36 16.35
N LEU A 847 -2.86 -30.11 15.78
CA LEU A 847 -2.83 -31.57 15.81
C LEU A 847 -1.61 -32.14 15.08
N LEU A 848 -1.30 -31.63 13.88
CA LEU A 848 -0.14 -32.08 13.11
C LEU A 848 1.18 -31.78 13.81
N LEU A 849 1.36 -30.55 14.28
CA LEU A 849 2.58 -30.12 14.95
C LEU A 849 2.81 -30.88 16.26
N ARG A 850 1.75 -31.10 17.06
CA ARG A 850 1.82 -31.96 18.25
C ARG A 850 2.15 -33.40 17.88
N GLY A 851 1.59 -33.92 16.79
CA GLY A 851 1.90 -35.24 16.26
C GLY A 851 3.38 -35.40 15.89
N ILE A 852 3.94 -34.43 15.16
CA ILE A 852 5.36 -34.41 14.79
C ILE A 852 6.27 -34.32 16.03
N ALA A 853 5.93 -33.46 17.00
CA ALA A 853 6.68 -33.38 18.24
C ALA A 853 6.61 -34.69 19.05
N TRP A 854 5.42 -35.28 19.13
CA TRP A 854 5.21 -36.55 19.85
C TRP A 854 6.00 -37.70 19.21
N THR A 855 6.02 -37.81 17.88
CA THR A 855 6.80 -38.84 17.17
C THR A 855 8.30 -38.64 17.36
N ALA A 856 8.78 -37.38 17.39
CA ALA A 856 10.16 -37.03 17.73
C ALA A 856 10.54 -37.21 19.21
N LYS A 857 9.58 -37.60 20.07
CA LYS A 857 9.72 -37.71 21.53
C LYS A 857 10.08 -36.40 22.22
N GLU A 858 9.56 -35.29 21.69
CA GLU A 858 9.65 -33.96 22.28
C GLU A 858 8.34 -33.57 22.99
N PRO A 859 8.34 -32.51 23.82
CA PRO A 859 7.12 -31.92 24.33
C PRO A 859 6.18 -31.55 23.18
N VAL A 860 4.91 -31.94 23.27
CA VAL A 860 3.93 -31.72 22.17
C VAL A 860 3.72 -30.24 21.86
N ASP A 861 3.98 -29.37 22.83
CA ASP A 861 3.86 -27.91 22.71
C ASP A 861 5.06 -27.24 22.03
N ARG A 862 6.09 -28.00 21.64
CA ARG A 862 7.35 -27.51 21.05
C ARG A 862 7.15 -26.53 19.89
N PHE A 863 6.11 -26.73 19.08
CA PHE A 863 5.87 -25.96 17.86
C PHE A 863 4.66 -25.03 17.96
N ASN A 864 4.15 -24.74 19.16
CA ASN A 864 2.95 -23.89 19.33
C ASN A 864 3.10 -22.51 18.66
N GLU A 865 4.31 -21.96 18.62
CA GLU A 865 4.60 -20.68 17.97
C GLU A 865 4.45 -20.69 16.43
N LEU A 866 4.43 -21.88 15.81
CA LEU A 866 4.29 -22.07 14.36
C LEU A 866 2.82 -22.26 13.92
N VAL A 867 1.88 -22.27 14.87
CA VAL A 867 0.45 -22.50 14.57
C VAL A 867 -0.14 -21.35 13.77
N LEU A 868 0.18 -20.10 14.13
CA LEU A 868 -0.44 -18.89 13.57
C LEU A 868 0.21 -18.35 12.28
N PRO A 869 1.55 -18.39 12.07
CA PRO A 869 2.16 -17.79 10.89
C PRO A 869 1.66 -18.40 9.58
N GLY A 870 0.96 -17.62 8.75
CA GLY A 870 0.40 -18.07 7.47
C GLY A 870 -0.90 -18.89 7.59
N ALA A 871 -1.45 -19.03 8.80
CA ALA A 871 -2.72 -19.72 9.03
C ALA A 871 -3.95 -18.83 8.78
N ASP A 872 -5.09 -19.46 8.52
CA ASP A 872 -6.34 -18.79 8.21
C ASP A 872 -7.13 -18.40 9.48
N VAL A 873 -6.81 -17.22 10.03
CA VAL A 873 -7.39 -16.69 11.28
C VAL A 873 -8.16 -15.40 10.99
N ALA A 874 -9.39 -15.32 11.51
CA ALA A 874 -10.18 -14.09 11.50
C ALA A 874 -9.55 -13.09 12.47
N LYS A 875 -9.18 -11.91 11.94
CA LYS A 875 -8.69 -10.78 12.73
C LYS A 875 -9.83 -10.05 13.43
#